data_AF-A0A941DJ75-F1
#
_entry.id   AF-A0A941DJ75-F1
#
_cell.length_a   1.000
_cell.length_b   1.000
_cell.length_c   1.000
_cell.angle_alpha   90.00
_cell.angle_beta   90.00
_cell.angle_gamma   90.00
#
_symmetry.space_group_name_H-M   'P 1'
#
loop_
_entity.id
_entity.type
_entity.pdbx_description
1 polymer ?
#
loop_
_entity_poly.entity_id
_entity_poly.type
_entity_poly.pdbx_seq_one_letter_code
_entity_poly.pdbx_strand_id
1 'polypeptide(L)'
;MPRSSTVTTPQRTLDARADRQDIRDQWFQPEVRHLSARFPDDATVESVWNAYADAGFIRNQGNDGACTGFGLAAVIHYLNWLRSDPVMPRSARMIYHLAQLYDEWPGEDYSGSSCRGALKGWHKHGVCSEDLWPFTVAEDGSAPAFEAPQTGWDSDALQCMLGVYYRVDKSDITAMQAAIAQTGALYASSATHAGWDTPRWPDRKRPAQLSSIQQLPVIQPHAIRQGGHAFALIGYNETGFVVQNSWGESWGWRGLAILTYDDWLTLGTDAWVIAMGVPAAASASAGSAPAAFRRGRLPRQPAQAGVLSSDQAYAHTVVLDSSGRAIQRLVQFANAADSLEYVLRSAPLAWLQRQKRGSKLRLALCALSGLLDEAAQMQAIARYAPAFLAQGIYPVFLIWNSGISRLSDVLQQQYQGSTPSPALSRSIEANADQLGLKALWTQLRHNAAQSVKTDTPPRALHSVISILQDLQKAQGAQGMELHLLADCTGVQLAGPLLAHKSLHFQSVQLMTPACSLEFASATLGKAIQEGRLSPAQWHLYALTQEADQHSRFAGVYQGSLLRLIAHALEDRCQTPLLGLAASLDSDSLHNSQWNRACAPELQHWQDLFWGKQVPSAGFSRHGRGLSKAASQRLSLLDTPLTQDALPPLSQLSHLLPDMLKRMHRKA
;
A
#
# COMPACT_ATOMS: atom_id res chain seq x y z
N MET A 1 17.01 -52.80 29.94
CA MET A 1 16.62 -51.37 29.98
C MET A 1 17.26 -50.68 28.78
N PRO A 2 16.60 -50.61 27.60
CA PRO A 2 17.12 -49.79 26.51
C PRO A 2 16.80 -48.31 26.79
N ARG A 3 17.79 -47.45 26.54
CA ARG A 3 17.74 -46.01 26.77
C ARG A 3 16.65 -45.37 25.91
N SER A 4 15.77 -44.61 26.56
CA SER A 4 14.84 -43.67 25.94
C SER A 4 15.62 -42.69 25.06
N SER A 5 15.50 -42.82 23.74
CA SER A 5 15.85 -41.75 22.81
C SER A 5 14.82 -40.65 23.02
N THR A 6 15.23 -39.56 23.67
CA THR A 6 14.47 -38.31 23.70
C THR A 6 14.30 -37.84 22.26
N VAL A 7 13.13 -38.08 21.68
CA VAL A 7 12.71 -37.42 20.44
C VAL A 7 12.58 -35.94 20.79
N THR A 8 13.57 -35.15 20.39
CA THR A 8 13.49 -33.69 20.44
C THR A 8 12.37 -33.27 19.49
N THR A 9 11.24 -32.81 20.02
CA THR A 9 10.17 -32.21 19.23
C THR A 9 10.77 -31.01 18.49
N PRO A 10 10.67 -30.93 17.15
CA PRO A 10 11.20 -29.79 16.41
C PRO A 10 10.51 -28.50 16.88
N GLN A 11 11.31 -27.46 17.11
CA GLN A 11 10.82 -26.16 17.57
C GLN A 11 10.16 -25.44 16.39
N ARG A 12 8.82 -25.36 16.41
CA ARG A 12 8.02 -24.75 15.35
C ARG A 12 7.46 -23.40 15.76
N THR A 13 7.35 -22.49 14.80
CA THR A 13 6.67 -21.21 14.99
C THR A 13 5.17 -21.40 14.66
N LEU A 14 4.31 -21.08 15.64
CA LEU A 14 2.86 -21.28 15.60
C LEU A 14 2.14 -19.95 15.80
N ASP A 15 2.15 -19.12 14.77
CA ASP A 15 1.78 -17.70 14.81
C ASP A 15 0.62 -17.32 13.88
N ALA A 16 -0.14 -18.30 13.34
CA ALA A 16 -1.41 -17.97 12.67
C ALA A 16 -2.35 -17.26 13.64
N ARG A 17 -2.98 -16.18 13.16
CA ARG A 17 -3.88 -15.36 13.97
C ARG A 17 -5.31 -15.51 13.50
N ALA A 18 -6.24 -15.51 14.47
CA ALA A 18 -7.66 -15.49 14.19
C ALA A 18 -8.04 -14.21 13.43
N ASP A 19 -8.88 -14.34 12.41
CA ASP A 19 -9.38 -13.19 11.65
C ASP A 19 -10.18 -12.25 12.57
N ARG A 20 -9.94 -10.94 12.50
CA ARG A 20 -10.82 -9.94 13.15
C ARG A 20 -12.20 -10.01 12.50
N GLN A 21 -13.24 -9.58 13.20
CA GLN A 21 -14.58 -9.51 12.59
C GLN A 21 -14.61 -8.45 11.48
N ASP A 22 -15.00 -8.83 10.26
CA ASP A 22 -15.27 -7.92 9.14
C ASP A 22 -16.71 -8.12 8.68
N ILE A 23 -17.54 -7.09 8.77
CA ILE A 23 -18.97 -7.15 8.41
C ILE A 23 -19.20 -7.42 6.92
N ARG A 24 -18.16 -7.35 6.09
CA ARG A 24 -18.21 -7.61 4.64
C ARG A 24 -17.91 -9.05 4.29
N ASP A 25 -17.48 -9.87 5.25
CA ASP A 25 -17.33 -11.31 5.03
C ASP A 25 -18.66 -11.89 4.56
N GLN A 26 -18.64 -12.53 3.39
CA GLN A 26 -19.81 -13.24 2.90
C GLN A 26 -19.87 -14.61 3.57
N TRP A 27 -21.03 -14.94 4.13
CA TRP A 27 -21.25 -16.23 4.78
C TRP A 27 -21.66 -17.29 3.77
N PHE A 28 -21.05 -18.47 3.87
CA PHE A 28 -21.46 -19.63 3.10
C PHE A 28 -22.86 -20.08 3.54
N GLN A 29 -23.70 -20.41 2.58
CA GLN A 29 -25.02 -20.99 2.81
C GLN A 29 -25.04 -22.36 2.14
N PRO A 30 -25.13 -23.45 2.90
CA PRO A 30 -25.06 -24.80 2.34
C PRO A 30 -26.28 -25.11 1.46
N GLU A 31 -26.05 -25.84 0.37
CA GLU A 31 -27.13 -26.41 -0.43
C GLU A 31 -27.93 -27.45 0.40
N VAL A 32 -29.26 -27.43 0.26
CA VAL A 32 -30.13 -28.41 0.93
C VAL A 32 -29.98 -29.75 0.22
N ARG A 33 -29.18 -30.65 0.81
CA ARG A 33 -28.98 -32.03 0.34
C ARG A 33 -28.59 -32.97 1.48
N HIS A 34 -28.78 -34.27 1.27
CA HIS A 34 -28.26 -35.28 2.18
C HIS A 34 -26.73 -35.37 2.06
N LEU A 35 -26.04 -35.37 3.19
CA LEU A 35 -24.60 -35.61 3.26
C LEU A 35 -24.34 -37.09 3.55
N SER A 36 -23.31 -37.64 2.91
CA SER A 36 -22.75 -38.94 3.28
C SER A 36 -22.12 -38.86 4.67
N ALA A 37 -22.14 -39.97 5.42
CA ALA A 37 -21.51 -40.06 6.75
C ALA A 37 -19.99 -39.81 6.73
N ARG A 38 -19.38 -39.99 5.56
CA ARG A 38 -17.97 -39.72 5.28
C ARG A 38 -17.80 -39.12 3.90
N PHE A 39 -16.78 -38.28 3.74
CA PHE A 39 -16.36 -37.74 2.47
C PHE A 39 -14.83 -37.56 2.43
N PRO A 40 -14.15 -37.97 1.36
CA PRO A 40 -14.66 -38.83 0.29
C PRO A 40 -15.03 -40.25 0.79
N ASP A 41 -15.70 -41.04 -0.03
CA ASP A 41 -16.00 -42.45 0.31
C ASP A 41 -14.75 -43.35 0.22
N ASP A 42 -14.83 -44.56 0.78
CA ASP A 42 -13.66 -45.45 0.89
C ASP A 42 -13.09 -45.85 -0.48
N ALA A 43 -13.94 -46.04 -1.50
CA ALA A 43 -13.51 -46.34 -2.87
C ALA A 43 -12.72 -45.17 -3.49
N THR A 44 -13.16 -43.94 -3.24
CA THR A 44 -12.45 -42.73 -3.66
C THR A 44 -11.14 -42.56 -2.88
N VAL A 45 -11.11 -42.86 -1.58
CA VAL A 45 -9.87 -42.81 -0.79
C VAL A 45 -8.83 -43.78 -1.36
N GLU A 46 -9.22 -45.04 -1.60
CA GLU A 46 -8.33 -46.08 -2.11
C GLU A 46 -7.74 -45.70 -3.47
N SER A 47 -8.57 -45.15 -4.36
CA SER A 47 -8.17 -44.80 -5.73
C SER A 47 -7.48 -43.44 -5.89
N VAL A 48 -7.85 -42.43 -5.10
CA VAL A 48 -7.42 -41.03 -5.30
C VAL A 48 -6.38 -40.58 -4.28
N TRP A 49 -6.53 -40.91 -3.00
CA TRP A 49 -5.70 -40.31 -1.95
C TRP A 49 -4.29 -40.89 -1.89
N ASN A 50 -4.11 -42.15 -2.27
CA ASN A 50 -2.77 -42.72 -2.43
C ASN A 50 -2.00 -41.98 -3.54
N ALA A 51 -2.63 -41.74 -4.70
CA ALA A 51 -2.04 -40.99 -5.80
C ALA A 51 -1.79 -39.52 -5.43
N TYR A 52 -2.73 -38.88 -4.72
CA TYR A 52 -2.55 -37.52 -4.23
C TYR A 52 -1.36 -37.39 -3.26
N ALA A 53 -1.20 -38.35 -2.35
CA ALA A 53 -0.04 -38.38 -1.45
C ALA A 53 1.27 -38.58 -2.22
N ASP A 54 1.27 -39.37 -3.31
CA ASP A 54 2.42 -39.58 -4.20
C ASP A 54 2.73 -38.36 -5.09
N ALA A 55 1.78 -37.45 -5.29
CA ALA A 55 1.97 -36.25 -6.10
C ALA A 55 2.87 -35.19 -5.42
N GLY A 56 3.22 -35.38 -4.14
CA GLY A 56 4.20 -34.54 -3.44
C GLY A 56 3.66 -33.21 -2.90
N PHE A 57 2.35 -33.03 -2.79
CA PHE A 57 1.72 -31.80 -2.27
C PHE A 57 1.70 -31.70 -0.73
N ILE A 58 2.22 -32.72 -0.04
CA ILE A 58 2.42 -32.70 1.41
C ILE A 58 3.75 -32.01 1.70
N ARG A 59 3.69 -30.71 1.93
CA ARG A 59 4.87 -29.85 2.08
C ARG A 59 5.34 -29.74 3.53
N ASN A 60 6.54 -29.18 3.72
CA ASN A 60 7.15 -28.94 5.03
C ASN A 60 7.56 -27.46 5.15
N GLN A 61 6.96 -26.74 6.08
CA GLN A 61 7.27 -25.32 6.35
C GLN A 61 8.56 -25.12 7.17
N GLY A 62 9.17 -26.20 7.67
CA GLY A 62 10.29 -26.12 8.59
C GLY A 62 9.87 -25.50 9.94
N ASN A 63 10.74 -24.65 10.47
CA ASN A 63 10.54 -23.96 11.75
C ASN A 63 9.86 -22.59 11.57
N ASP A 64 9.59 -22.17 10.33
CA ASP A 64 9.02 -20.86 9.99
C ASP A 64 7.51 -20.77 10.26
N GLY A 65 6.99 -19.55 10.50
CA GLY A 65 5.58 -19.24 10.74
C GLY A 65 4.68 -19.27 9.50
N ALA A 66 5.15 -19.78 8.36
CA ALA A 66 4.46 -19.74 7.07
C ALA A 66 3.18 -20.60 6.94
N CYS A 67 2.61 -21.12 8.03
CA CYS A 67 1.47 -22.04 8.00
C CYS A 67 0.25 -21.53 7.21
N THR A 68 -0.03 -20.22 7.21
CA THR A 68 -1.12 -19.65 6.39
C THR A 68 -0.84 -19.76 4.89
N GLY A 69 0.42 -19.61 4.48
CA GLY A 69 0.83 -19.83 3.10
C GLY A 69 0.73 -21.30 2.69
N PHE A 70 1.25 -22.19 3.53
CA PHE A 70 1.24 -23.63 3.27
C PHE A 70 -0.15 -24.25 3.35
N GLY A 71 -0.98 -23.86 4.32
CA GLY A 71 -2.35 -24.35 4.47
C GLY A 71 -3.23 -23.97 3.28
N LEU A 72 -3.11 -22.73 2.78
CA LEU A 72 -3.84 -22.32 1.59
C LEU A 72 -3.26 -22.94 0.30
N ALA A 73 -1.93 -23.12 0.21
CA ALA A 73 -1.32 -23.86 -0.90
C ALA A 73 -1.85 -25.30 -0.97
N ALA A 74 -1.98 -25.99 0.17
CA ALA A 74 -2.56 -27.32 0.26
C ALA A 74 -4.00 -27.36 -0.28
N VAL A 75 -4.84 -26.38 0.08
CA VAL A 75 -6.19 -26.26 -0.50
C VAL A 75 -6.13 -26.05 -2.01
N ILE A 76 -5.26 -25.16 -2.50
CA ILE A 76 -5.10 -24.91 -3.94
C ILE A 76 -4.66 -26.17 -4.69
N HIS A 77 -3.70 -26.93 -4.15
CA HIS A 77 -3.21 -28.16 -4.77
C HIS A 77 -4.31 -29.22 -4.80
N TYR A 78 -5.01 -29.44 -3.69
CA TYR A 78 -6.10 -30.42 -3.61
C TYR A 78 -7.25 -30.07 -4.56
N LEU A 79 -7.69 -28.81 -4.59
CA LEU A 79 -8.76 -28.37 -5.49
C LEU A 79 -8.36 -28.46 -6.98
N ASN A 80 -7.09 -28.19 -7.32
CA ASN A 80 -6.59 -28.38 -8.68
C ASN A 80 -6.52 -29.87 -9.04
N TRP A 81 -6.10 -30.72 -8.11
CA TRP A 81 -6.07 -32.18 -8.28
C TRP A 81 -7.44 -32.75 -8.58
N LEU A 82 -8.48 -32.27 -7.88
CA LEU A 82 -9.86 -32.67 -8.16
C LEU A 82 -10.37 -32.23 -9.55
N ARG A 83 -9.79 -31.20 -10.16
CA ARG A 83 -10.21 -30.68 -11.48
C ARG A 83 -9.44 -31.30 -12.64
N SER A 84 -8.15 -31.55 -12.48
CA SER A 84 -7.25 -31.86 -13.60
C SER A 84 -5.88 -32.36 -13.11
N ASP A 85 -5.31 -33.31 -13.85
CA ASP A 85 -3.97 -33.89 -13.67
C ASP A 85 -3.21 -33.76 -15.01
N PRO A 86 -1.96 -33.23 -15.08
CA PRO A 86 -1.05 -32.87 -13.98
C PRO A 86 -1.33 -31.53 -13.29
N VAL A 87 -1.12 -31.50 -11.97
CA VAL A 87 -1.21 -30.29 -11.14
C VAL A 87 0.16 -29.62 -11.00
N MET A 88 0.23 -28.34 -11.35
CA MET A 88 1.42 -27.53 -11.18
C MET A 88 1.55 -27.05 -9.71
N PRO A 89 2.69 -27.29 -9.03
CA PRO A 89 2.92 -26.78 -7.68
C PRO A 89 2.85 -25.25 -7.61
N ARG A 90 2.19 -24.75 -6.57
CA ARG A 90 1.96 -23.32 -6.31
C ARG A 90 2.74 -22.83 -5.09
N SER A 91 3.29 -21.62 -5.19
CA SER A 91 4.18 -21.04 -4.20
C SER A 91 3.49 -20.73 -2.86
N ALA A 92 3.79 -21.52 -1.83
CA ALA A 92 3.41 -21.20 -0.45
C ALA A 92 4.10 -19.92 0.06
N ARG A 93 5.32 -19.63 -0.42
CA ARG A 93 6.05 -18.39 -0.10
C ARG A 93 5.29 -17.15 -0.54
N MET A 94 4.83 -17.12 -1.79
CA MET A 94 4.06 -16.00 -2.33
C MET A 94 2.78 -15.80 -1.52
N ILE A 95 2.06 -16.88 -1.20
CA ILE A 95 0.82 -16.78 -0.42
C ILE A 95 1.12 -16.21 0.98
N TYR A 96 2.14 -16.71 1.67
CA TYR A 96 2.50 -16.23 3.01
C TYR A 96 2.90 -14.75 2.99
N HIS A 97 3.74 -14.35 2.04
CA HIS A 97 4.18 -12.97 1.88
C HIS A 97 2.99 -12.03 1.59
N LEU A 98 2.07 -12.44 0.71
CA LEU A 98 0.84 -11.70 0.45
C LEU A 98 -0.10 -11.67 1.67
N ALA A 99 -0.13 -12.73 2.48
CA ALA A 99 -0.93 -12.75 3.70
C ALA A 99 -0.47 -11.64 4.65
N GLN A 100 0.84 -11.51 4.88
CA GLN A 100 1.41 -10.42 5.70
C GLN A 100 1.08 -9.03 5.11
N LEU A 101 1.15 -8.88 3.78
CA LEU A 101 0.84 -7.62 3.11
C LEU A 101 -0.64 -7.21 3.21
N TYR A 102 -1.56 -8.17 3.28
CA TYR A 102 -3.01 -7.93 3.31
C TYR A 102 -3.69 -8.12 4.65
N ASP A 103 -2.92 -8.47 5.66
CA ASP A 103 -3.38 -8.58 7.02
C ASP A 103 -3.98 -7.26 7.52
N GLU A 104 -4.97 -7.37 8.41
CA GLU A 104 -5.72 -6.20 8.90
C GLU A 104 -4.98 -5.43 9.99
N TRP A 105 -3.70 -5.73 10.17
CA TRP A 105 -2.77 -5.13 11.12
C TRP A 105 -1.78 -4.27 10.31
N PRO A 106 -1.93 -2.94 10.30
CA PRO A 106 -0.95 -2.07 9.67
C PRO A 106 0.40 -2.21 10.40
N GLY A 107 1.42 -2.75 9.72
CA GLY A 107 2.79 -2.86 10.25
C GLY A 107 3.53 -4.09 9.75
N GLU A 108 4.85 -4.10 9.93
CA GLU A 108 5.75 -5.23 9.62
C GLU A 108 6.36 -5.83 10.90
N ASP A 109 6.08 -5.23 12.07
CA ASP A 109 6.71 -5.55 13.36
C ASP A 109 6.01 -6.70 14.11
N TYR A 110 5.43 -7.66 13.39
CA TYR A 110 4.77 -8.81 14.01
C TYR A 110 5.04 -10.12 13.26
N SER A 111 5.16 -11.21 14.00
CA SER A 111 5.22 -12.57 13.45
C SER A 111 3.81 -13.13 13.25
N GLY A 112 3.66 -13.90 12.16
CA GLY A 112 2.43 -14.57 11.75
C GLY A 112 1.63 -13.85 10.68
N SER A 113 0.53 -14.47 10.26
CA SER A 113 -0.48 -13.81 9.42
C SER A 113 -1.88 -14.44 9.61
N SER A 114 -2.88 -13.92 8.90
CA SER A 114 -4.28 -14.36 8.99
C SER A 114 -4.76 -15.14 7.76
N CYS A 115 -5.79 -15.98 7.93
CA CYS A 115 -6.42 -16.70 6.83
C CYS A 115 -7.05 -15.72 5.82
N ARG A 116 -7.73 -14.68 6.30
CA ARG A 116 -8.31 -13.66 5.43
C ARG A 116 -7.24 -12.87 4.67
N GLY A 117 -6.10 -12.59 5.30
CA GLY A 117 -4.95 -11.96 4.63
C GLY A 117 -4.49 -12.77 3.42
N ALA A 118 -4.28 -14.08 3.60
CA ALA A 118 -3.88 -15.00 2.53
C ALA A 118 -4.92 -15.03 1.38
N LEU A 119 -6.21 -15.10 1.70
CA LEU A 119 -7.30 -15.09 0.71
C LEU A 119 -7.41 -13.76 -0.03
N LYS A 120 -7.27 -12.63 0.67
CA LYS A 120 -7.22 -11.29 0.06
C LYS A 120 -6.02 -11.18 -0.89
N GLY A 121 -4.87 -11.75 -0.52
CA GLY A 121 -3.69 -11.86 -1.37
C GLY A 121 -3.97 -12.63 -2.65
N TRP A 122 -4.44 -13.87 -2.50
CA TRP A 122 -4.75 -14.74 -3.63
C TRP A 122 -5.80 -14.12 -4.57
N HIS A 123 -6.89 -13.55 -4.03
CA HIS A 123 -7.91 -12.88 -4.84
C HIS A 123 -7.39 -11.72 -5.68
N LYS A 124 -6.37 -11.00 -5.21
CA LYS A 124 -5.85 -9.80 -5.89
C LYS A 124 -4.72 -10.08 -6.87
N HIS A 125 -3.90 -11.09 -6.59
CA HIS A 125 -2.67 -11.36 -7.35
C HIS A 125 -2.63 -12.69 -8.06
N GLY A 126 -3.50 -13.63 -7.69
CA GLY A 126 -3.30 -15.04 -8.04
C GLY A 126 -2.17 -15.66 -7.22
N VAL A 127 -1.68 -16.83 -7.64
CA VAL A 127 -0.52 -17.50 -7.03
C VAL A 127 0.36 -18.09 -8.12
N CYS A 128 1.64 -17.71 -8.12
CA CYS A 128 2.61 -18.23 -9.08
C CYS A 128 3.05 -19.66 -8.75
N SER A 129 3.69 -20.28 -9.73
CA SER A 129 4.34 -21.57 -9.61
C SER A 129 5.46 -21.52 -8.56
N GLU A 130 5.65 -22.64 -7.86
CA GLU A 130 6.65 -22.74 -6.78
C GLU A 130 8.07 -22.39 -7.24
N ASP A 131 8.47 -22.79 -8.45
CA ASP A 131 9.79 -22.47 -9.00
C ASP A 131 10.04 -20.97 -9.17
N LEU A 132 8.99 -20.19 -9.47
CA LEU A 132 9.10 -18.75 -9.64
C LEU A 132 9.21 -18.00 -8.30
N TRP A 133 8.81 -18.64 -7.20
CA TRP A 133 8.98 -18.08 -5.87
C TRP A 133 9.13 -19.20 -4.83
N PRO A 134 10.34 -19.75 -4.67
CA PRO A 134 10.55 -20.93 -3.86
C PRO A 134 10.43 -20.64 -2.36
N PHE A 135 10.20 -21.71 -1.59
CA PHE A 135 10.33 -21.72 -0.14
C PHE A 135 11.46 -22.68 0.25
N THR A 136 12.65 -22.14 0.45
CA THR A 136 13.84 -22.95 0.73
C THR A 136 13.97 -23.21 2.23
N VAL A 137 13.93 -24.48 2.63
CA VAL A 137 14.18 -24.92 4.02
C VAL A 137 15.58 -25.52 4.11
N ALA A 138 16.41 -25.00 5.01
CA ALA A 138 17.74 -25.52 5.29
C ALA A 138 17.67 -26.85 6.08
N GLU A 139 18.79 -27.57 6.17
CA GLU A 139 18.86 -28.87 6.88
C GLU A 139 18.48 -28.76 8.37
N ASP A 140 18.71 -27.61 8.99
CA ASP A 140 18.33 -27.33 10.39
C ASP A 140 16.86 -26.93 10.57
N GLY A 141 16.08 -26.92 9.49
CA GLY A 141 14.68 -26.54 9.45
C GLY A 141 14.42 -25.04 9.37
N SER A 142 15.47 -24.19 9.37
CA SER A 142 15.29 -22.74 9.18
C SER A 142 14.94 -22.40 7.73
N ALA A 143 14.17 -21.33 7.53
CA ALA A 143 13.89 -20.77 6.21
C ALA A 143 14.34 -19.30 6.19
N PRO A 144 14.77 -18.75 5.03
CA PRO A 144 15.00 -17.33 4.91
C PRO A 144 13.71 -16.55 5.21
N ALA A 145 13.85 -15.41 5.91
CA ALA A 145 12.72 -14.52 6.16
C ALA A 145 12.09 -14.01 4.85
N PHE A 146 12.91 -13.86 3.80
CA PHE A 146 12.46 -13.49 2.47
C PHE A 146 13.35 -14.11 1.39
N GLU A 147 12.71 -14.51 0.28
CA GLU A 147 13.35 -14.91 -0.97
C GLU A 147 12.71 -14.08 -2.08
N ALA A 148 13.49 -13.46 -2.96
CA ALA A 148 12.91 -12.65 -4.04
C ALA A 148 12.31 -13.55 -5.13
N PRO A 149 11.18 -13.17 -5.74
CA PRO A 149 10.63 -13.94 -6.85
C PRO A 149 11.48 -13.80 -8.13
N GLN A 150 11.43 -14.83 -8.98
CA GLN A 150 12.02 -14.83 -10.32
C GLN A 150 11.19 -13.99 -11.30
N THR A 151 11.83 -13.54 -12.39
CA THR A 151 11.12 -12.78 -13.44
C THR A 151 9.96 -13.60 -14.03
N GLY A 152 8.80 -12.98 -14.21
CA GLY A 152 7.60 -13.63 -14.77
C GLY A 152 6.64 -14.22 -13.72
N TRP A 153 7.02 -14.22 -12.43
CA TRP A 153 6.16 -14.66 -11.32
C TRP A 153 4.75 -14.04 -11.36
N ASP A 154 4.69 -12.75 -11.66
CA ASP A 154 3.46 -11.95 -11.60
C ASP A 154 2.51 -12.27 -12.75
N SER A 155 3.05 -12.69 -13.89
CA SER A 155 2.31 -13.09 -15.09
C SER A 155 1.77 -14.51 -14.94
N ASP A 156 2.59 -15.40 -14.37
CA ASP A 156 2.23 -16.78 -14.06
C ASP A 156 1.16 -16.86 -12.97
N ALA A 157 1.24 -15.98 -11.95
CA ALA A 157 0.26 -15.93 -10.87
C ALA A 157 -1.19 -15.77 -11.36
N LEU A 158 -1.40 -15.01 -12.43
CA LEU A 158 -2.72 -14.79 -13.04
C LEU A 158 -3.35 -16.06 -13.64
N GLN A 159 -2.58 -17.13 -13.82
CA GLN A 159 -3.11 -18.44 -14.25
C GLN A 159 -3.80 -19.19 -13.11
N CYS A 160 -3.60 -18.77 -11.86
CA CYS A 160 -4.20 -19.39 -10.66
C CYS A 160 -4.90 -18.33 -9.82
N MET A 161 -6.00 -17.76 -10.33
CA MET A 161 -6.82 -16.78 -9.63
C MET A 161 -7.89 -17.42 -8.74
N LEU A 162 -8.14 -16.80 -7.59
CA LEU A 162 -9.28 -17.12 -6.73
C LEU A 162 -10.56 -16.57 -7.35
N GLY A 163 -11.61 -17.39 -7.41
CA GLY A 163 -12.92 -17.00 -7.92
C GLY A 163 -13.75 -16.33 -6.82
N VAL A 164 -14.19 -17.13 -5.84
CA VAL A 164 -14.96 -16.66 -4.68
C VAL A 164 -14.48 -17.35 -3.41
N TYR A 165 -14.65 -16.67 -2.28
CA TYR A 165 -14.38 -17.21 -0.96
C TYR A 165 -15.46 -16.74 0.01
N TYR A 166 -15.95 -17.66 0.83
CA TYR A 166 -17.00 -17.43 1.82
C TYR A 166 -16.54 -17.95 3.18
N ARG A 167 -16.91 -17.24 4.25
CA ARG A 167 -16.69 -17.70 5.61
C ARG A 167 -17.73 -18.73 5.97
N VAL A 168 -17.32 -19.81 6.61
CA VAL A 168 -18.21 -20.81 7.20
C VAL A 168 -18.24 -20.57 8.70
N ASP A 169 -19.41 -20.66 9.34
CA ASP A 169 -19.48 -20.59 10.80
C ASP A 169 -18.73 -21.79 11.38
N LYS A 170 -17.66 -21.50 12.15
CA LYS A 170 -16.83 -22.52 12.78
C LYS A 170 -17.60 -23.40 13.78
N SER A 171 -18.75 -22.90 14.28
CA SER A 171 -19.59 -23.59 15.25
C SER A 171 -20.60 -24.52 14.56
N ASP A 172 -20.78 -24.37 13.25
CA ASP A 172 -21.68 -25.19 12.44
C ASP A 172 -20.89 -26.28 11.68
N ILE A 173 -20.70 -27.40 12.38
CA ILE A 173 -20.05 -28.60 11.81
C ILE A 173 -20.76 -29.07 10.54
N THR A 174 -22.09 -28.96 10.48
CA THR A 174 -22.87 -29.45 9.34
C THR A 174 -22.62 -28.57 8.12
N ALA A 175 -22.59 -27.25 8.28
CA ALA A 175 -22.23 -26.34 7.20
C ALA A 175 -20.80 -26.56 6.71
N MET A 176 -19.86 -26.84 7.62
CA MET A 176 -18.48 -27.18 7.25
C MET A 176 -18.39 -28.50 6.46
N GLN A 177 -19.06 -29.55 6.90
CA GLN A 177 -19.15 -30.82 6.15
C GLN A 177 -19.78 -30.61 4.77
N ALA A 178 -20.88 -29.84 4.70
CA ALA A 178 -21.52 -29.51 3.44
C ALA A 178 -20.57 -28.76 2.49
N ALA A 179 -19.81 -27.79 3.01
CA ALA A 179 -18.83 -27.04 2.25
C ALA A 179 -17.70 -27.93 1.70
N ILE A 180 -17.15 -28.83 2.53
CA ILE A 180 -16.15 -29.82 2.09
C ILE A 180 -16.74 -30.71 0.99
N ALA A 181 -17.94 -31.26 1.20
CA ALA A 181 -18.57 -32.12 0.21
C ALA A 181 -18.96 -31.38 -1.08
N GLN A 182 -19.17 -30.06 -1.04
CA GLN A 182 -19.56 -29.26 -2.21
C GLN A 182 -18.36 -28.80 -3.03
N THR A 183 -17.28 -28.42 -2.36
CA THR A 183 -16.13 -27.77 -3.01
C THR A 183 -14.86 -28.61 -2.99
N GLY A 184 -14.76 -29.57 -2.07
CA GLY A 184 -13.62 -30.47 -1.89
C GLY A 184 -12.82 -30.15 -0.62
N ALA A 185 -12.68 -28.87 -0.24
CA ALA A 185 -11.84 -28.50 0.90
C ALA A 185 -12.25 -27.18 1.58
N LEU A 186 -11.86 -27.05 2.84
CA LEU A 186 -11.85 -25.78 3.57
C LEU A 186 -10.41 -25.35 3.87
N TYR A 187 -10.16 -24.05 3.80
CA TYR A 187 -8.99 -23.44 4.40
C TYR A 187 -9.33 -23.03 5.83
N ALA A 188 -8.59 -23.55 6.80
CA ALA A 188 -8.94 -23.43 8.21
C ALA A 188 -7.75 -23.04 9.10
N SER A 189 -8.06 -22.49 10.27
CA SER A 189 -7.10 -22.26 11.34
C SER A 189 -7.65 -22.72 12.69
N SER A 190 -6.76 -23.14 13.59
CA SER A 190 -7.08 -23.45 14.98
C SER A 190 -5.89 -23.19 15.90
N ALA A 191 -6.14 -23.10 17.20
CA ALA A 191 -5.09 -23.29 18.18
C ALA A 191 -4.65 -24.77 18.19
N THR A 192 -3.34 -25.00 18.23
CA THR A 192 -2.72 -26.32 18.36
C THR A 192 -2.34 -26.62 19.81
N HIS A 193 -2.04 -27.89 20.07
CA HIS A 193 -1.68 -28.44 21.37
C HIS A 193 -0.84 -29.70 21.17
N ALA A 194 -0.28 -30.26 22.24
CA ALA A 194 0.65 -31.41 22.20
C ALA A 194 0.09 -32.68 21.50
N GLY A 195 -1.23 -32.79 21.34
CA GLY A 195 -1.86 -33.88 20.58
C GLY A 195 -1.55 -33.84 19.08
N TRP A 196 -1.20 -32.66 18.56
CA TRP A 196 -0.76 -32.48 17.20
C TRP A 196 0.63 -33.06 16.96
N ASP A 197 1.50 -33.13 17.98
CA ASP A 197 2.88 -33.60 17.80
C ASP A 197 2.94 -35.09 17.41
N THR A 198 2.00 -35.89 17.92
CA THR A 198 1.95 -37.33 17.65
C THR A 198 0.50 -37.82 17.57
N PRO A 199 -0.15 -37.70 16.40
CA PRO A 199 -1.48 -38.24 16.19
C PRO A 199 -1.54 -39.74 16.49
N ARG A 200 -2.59 -40.19 17.18
CA ARG A 200 -2.75 -41.56 17.66
C ARG A 200 -3.37 -42.45 16.60
N TRP A 201 -2.67 -43.51 16.22
CA TRP A 201 -3.20 -44.50 15.29
C TRP A 201 -4.33 -45.33 15.91
N PRO A 202 -5.41 -45.61 15.14
CA PRO A 202 -6.49 -46.49 15.60
C PRO A 202 -6.00 -47.92 15.77
N ASP A 203 -5.15 -48.39 14.87
CA ASP A 203 -4.54 -49.72 14.88
C ASP A 203 -3.04 -49.68 15.18
N ARG A 204 -2.50 -50.81 15.66
CA ARG A 204 -1.05 -50.97 15.92
C ARG A 204 -0.22 -50.95 14.64
N LYS A 205 -0.78 -51.43 13.52
CA LYS A 205 -0.09 -51.49 12.22
C LYS A 205 -0.48 -50.27 11.39
N ARG A 206 0.52 -49.48 11.02
CA ARG A 206 0.33 -48.31 10.14
C ARG A 206 0.15 -48.79 8.69
N PRO A 207 -0.92 -48.39 8.00
CA PRO A 207 -1.13 -48.76 6.61
C PRO A 207 -0.10 -48.06 5.70
N ALA A 208 0.46 -48.80 4.74
CA ALA A 208 1.30 -48.22 3.70
C ALA A 208 0.47 -47.47 2.65
N GLN A 209 -0.70 -48.01 2.33
CA GLN A 209 -1.72 -47.41 1.47
C GLN A 209 -3.02 -47.28 2.23
N LEU A 210 -3.73 -46.18 2.04
CA LEU A 210 -4.99 -45.91 2.72
C LEU A 210 -6.14 -46.46 1.87
N SER A 211 -7.01 -47.26 2.48
CA SER A 211 -8.24 -47.75 1.85
C SER A 211 -9.50 -47.14 2.48
N SER A 212 -9.36 -46.43 3.60
CA SER A 212 -10.47 -45.78 4.30
C SER A 212 -9.99 -44.66 5.22
N ILE A 213 -10.80 -43.60 5.37
CA ILE A 213 -10.54 -42.50 6.30
C ILE A 213 -10.41 -42.99 7.75
N GLN A 214 -11.11 -44.06 8.14
CA GLN A 214 -11.05 -44.56 9.52
C GLN A 214 -9.67 -45.11 9.92
N GLN A 215 -8.79 -45.38 8.96
CA GLN A 215 -7.42 -45.83 9.23
C GLN A 215 -6.47 -44.68 9.58
N LEU A 216 -6.90 -43.42 9.39
CA LEU A 216 -6.10 -42.25 9.71
C LEU A 216 -5.88 -42.11 11.23
N PRO A 217 -4.70 -41.62 11.65
CA PRO A 217 -4.46 -41.35 13.05
C PRO A 217 -5.26 -40.12 13.51
N VAL A 218 -5.68 -40.12 14.77
CA VAL A 218 -6.53 -39.10 15.38
C VAL A 218 -5.71 -38.20 16.30
N ILE A 219 -5.79 -36.89 16.11
CA ILE A 219 -5.21 -35.87 17.00
C ILE A 219 -5.93 -35.97 18.35
N GLN A 220 -5.18 -36.26 19.42
CA GLN A 220 -5.77 -36.44 20.75
C GLN A 220 -5.94 -35.09 21.44
N PRO A 221 -7.14 -34.73 21.93
CA PRO A 221 -7.35 -33.46 22.62
C PRO A 221 -6.38 -33.29 23.79
N HIS A 222 -5.90 -32.06 23.99
CA HIS A 222 -5.01 -31.73 25.09
C HIS A 222 -5.33 -30.34 25.64
N ALA A 223 -5.29 -30.18 26.96
CA ALA A 223 -5.78 -28.97 27.64
C ALA A 223 -4.92 -27.72 27.37
N ILE A 224 -3.62 -27.91 27.12
CA ILE A 224 -2.66 -26.80 26.99
C ILE A 224 -2.50 -26.42 25.51
N ARG A 225 -2.86 -25.17 25.19
CA ARG A 225 -2.66 -24.53 23.89
C ARG A 225 -1.19 -24.16 23.69
N GLN A 226 -0.67 -24.37 22.48
CA GLN A 226 0.72 -24.06 22.10
C GLN A 226 0.83 -22.84 21.19
N GLY A 227 -0.08 -22.66 20.23
CA GLY A 227 -0.09 -21.53 19.30
C GLY A 227 -1.12 -21.69 18.20
N GLY A 228 -1.23 -20.71 17.30
CA GLY A 228 -2.16 -20.79 16.16
C GLY A 228 -1.53 -21.49 14.95
N HIS A 229 -2.32 -22.27 14.22
CA HIS A 229 -1.87 -22.98 13.02
C HIS A 229 -2.95 -22.95 11.94
N ALA A 230 -2.54 -22.82 10.68
CA ALA A 230 -3.43 -22.85 9.52
C ALA A 230 -3.14 -24.07 8.64
N PHE A 231 -4.19 -24.68 8.11
CA PHE A 231 -4.14 -25.98 7.41
C PHE A 231 -5.35 -26.15 6.48
N ALA A 232 -5.36 -27.25 5.74
CA ALA A 232 -6.49 -27.63 4.89
C ALA A 232 -7.35 -28.71 5.56
N LEU A 233 -8.68 -28.60 5.46
CA LEU A 233 -9.61 -29.68 5.75
C LEU A 233 -10.12 -30.25 4.43
N ILE A 234 -9.78 -31.49 4.10
CA ILE A 234 -10.02 -32.10 2.77
C ILE A 234 -11.06 -33.22 2.78
N GLY A 235 -11.62 -33.52 3.95
CA GLY A 235 -12.57 -34.61 4.15
C GLY A 235 -13.15 -34.61 5.56
N TYR A 236 -14.07 -35.53 5.82
CA TYR A 236 -14.64 -35.76 7.14
C TYR A 236 -15.19 -37.19 7.29
N ASN A 237 -15.41 -37.62 8.53
CA ASN A 237 -16.12 -38.85 8.87
C ASN A 237 -16.97 -38.65 10.14
N GLU A 238 -17.45 -39.72 10.76
CA GLU A 238 -18.26 -39.67 11.97
C GLU A 238 -17.52 -39.14 13.20
N THR A 239 -16.18 -39.11 13.17
CA THR A 239 -15.31 -38.69 14.28
C THR A 239 -14.84 -37.25 14.16
N GLY A 240 -14.55 -36.78 12.94
CA GLY A 240 -13.94 -35.48 12.75
C GLY A 240 -13.60 -35.13 11.31
N PHE A 241 -12.89 -34.02 11.15
CA PHE A 241 -12.38 -33.54 9.87
C PHE A 241 -11.01 -34.16 9.56
N VAL A 242 -10.73 -34.42 8.27
CA VAL A 242 -9.41 -34.82 7.80
C VAL A 242 -8.57 -33.59 7.53
N VAL A 243 -7.52 -33.42 8.34
CA VAL A 243 -6.52 -32.37 8.21
C VAL A 243 -5.44 -32.81 7.24
N GLN A 244 -5.12 -31.97 6.26
CA GLN A 244 -3.82 -31.99 5.59
C GLN A 244 -2.93 -30.92 6.20
N ASN A 245 -1.81 -31.36 6.76
CA ASN A 245 -0.85 -30.52 7.47
C ASN A 245 0.37 -30.18 6.60
N SER A 246 1.20 -29.25 7.08
CA SER A 246 2.40 -28.71 6.43
C SER A 246 3.69 -29.03 7.19
N TRP A 247 3.72 -30.15 7.92
CA TRP A 247 4.87 -30.61 8.71
C TRP A 247 5.59 -31.82 8.08
N GLY A 248 5.44 -31.99 6.77
CA GLY A 248 6.04 -33.08 6.00
C GLY A 248 5.34 -34.43 6.14
N GLU A 249 5.74 -35.37 5.28
CA GLU A 249 5.09 -36.68 5.15
C GLU A 249 5.27 -37.61 6.36
N SER A 250 6.24 -37.33 7.24
CA SER A 250 6.42 -38.11 8.47
C SER A 250 5.35 -37.84 9.53
N TRP A 251 4.57 -36.75 9.38
CA TRP A 251 3.51 -36.41 10.30
C TRP A 251 2.20 -37.13 9.94
N GLY A 252 1.51 -37.73 10.91
CA GLY A 252 0.28 -38.48 10.66
C GLY A 252 0.47 -39.64 9.66
N TRP A 253 -0.51 -39.87 8.80
CA TRP A 253 -0.37 -40.70 7.60
C TRP A 253 -0.01 -39.80 6.43
N ARG A 254 1.29 -39.70 6.08
CA ARG A 254 1.76 -38.88 4.94
C ARG A 254 1.20 -37.46 4.95
N GLY A 255 1.23 -36.80 6.11
CA GLY A 255 0.71 -35.45 6.31
C GLY A 255 -0.79 -35.36 6.67
N LEU A 256 -1.50 -36.48 6.77
CA LEU A 256 -2.94 -36.52 7.07
C LEU A 256 -3.26 -37.05 8.46
N ALA A 257 -4.24 -36.44 9.14
CA ALA A 257 -4.78 -36.93 10.41
C ALA A 257 -6.23 -36.47 10.61
N ILE A 258 -6.94 -37.09 11.56
CA ILE A 258 -8.30 -36.67 11.95
C ILE A 258 -8.21 -35.67 13.11
N LEU A 259 -8.81 -34.49 12.94
CA LEU A 259 -9.13 -33.54 14.00
C LEU A 259 -10.58 -33.77 14.45
N THR A 260 -10.79 -34.12 15.72
CA THR A 260 -12.12 -34.43 16.23
C THR A 260 -13.02 -33.19 16.24
N TYR A 261 -14.34 -33.39 16.14
CA TYR A 261 -15.29 -32.28 16.17
C TYR A 261 -15.24 -31.49 17.48
N ASP A 262 -15.08 -32.18 18.62
CA ASP A 262 -14.98 -31.53 19.92
C ASP A 262 -13.75 -30.62 20.02
N ASP A 263 -12.62 -31.08 19.47
CA ASP A 263 -11.37 -30.33 19.45
C ASP A 263 -11.48 -29.11 18.53
N TRP A 264 -12.08 -29.28 17.35
CA TRP A 264 -12.40 -28.17 16.45
C TRP A 264 -13.35 -27.15 17.08
N LEU A 265 -14.46 -27.56 17.69
CA LEU A 265 -15.41 -26.63 18.32
C LEU A 265 -14.75 -25.81 19.43
N THR A 266 -13.79 -26.42 20.13
CA THR A 266 -13.06 -25.78 21.24
C THR A 266 -11.96 -24.82 20.75
N LEU A 267 -11.23 -25.19 19.71
CA LEU A 267 -9.97 -24.52 19.32
C LEU A 267 -9.96 -23.94 17.91
N GLY A 268 -10.91 -24.29 17.06
CA GLY A 268 -11.09 -23.74 15.72
C GLY A 268 -11.34 -22.24 15.76
N THR A 269 -10.74 -21.51 14.83
CA THR A 269 -10.84 -20.05 14.74
C THR A 269 -11.48 -19.60 13.44
N ASP A 270 -10.95 -20.01 12.30
CA ASP A 270 -11.45 -19.58 10.99
C ASP A 270 -11.68 -20.79 10.07
N ALA A 271 -12.77 -20.76 9.31
CA ALA A 271 -13.07 -21.72 8.26
C ALA A 271 -13.57 -20.97 7.02
N TRP A 272 -12.89 -21.21 5.90
CA TRP A 272 -13.16 -20.55 4.62
C TRP A 272 -13.38 -21.60 3.54
N VAL A 273 -14.53 -21.51 2.88
CA VAL A 273 -14.83 -22.28 1.68
C VAL A 273 -14.47 -21.45 0.45
N ILE A 274 -13.89 -22.12 -0.54
CA ILE A 274 -13.27 -21.47 -1.69
C ILE A 274 -13.72 -22.16 -2.97
N ALA A 275 -14.01 -21.36 -3.99
CA ALA A 275 -14.10 -21.85 -5.36
C ALA A 275 -13.05 -21.14 -6.22
N MET A 276 -12.24 -21.95 -6.91
CA MET A 276 -11.21 -21.43 -7.82
C MET A 276 -11.84 -20.71 -9.01
N GLY A 277 -11.17 -19.65 -9.46
CA GLY A 277 -11.57 -18.95 -10.67
C GLY A 277 -11.33 -19.81 -11.91
N VAL A 278 -11.96 -19.42 -13.02
CA VAL A 278 -11.53 -19.91 -14.33
C VAL A 278 -10.17 -19.26 -14.62
N PRO A 279 -9.15 -20.02 -15.08
CA PRO A 279 -7.90 -19.43 -15.56
C PRO A 279 -8.23 -18.34 -16.57
N ALA A 280 -8.01 -17.09 -16.18
CA ALA A 280 -8.47 -15.99 -16.98
C ALA A 280 -7.63 -15.94 -18.27
N ALA A 281 -8.29 -15.96 -19.42
CA ALA A 281 -7.85 -15.08 -20.50
C ALA A 281 -8.06 -13.62 -20.01
N ALA A 282 -7.21 -13.16 -19.09
CA ALA A 282 -7.11 -11.80 -18.57
C ALA A 282 -8.42 -11.04 -18.27
N SER A 283 -9.51 -11.72 -17.90
CA SER A 283 -10.84 -11.10 -17.77
C SER A 283 -11.56 -11.53 -16.49
N ALA A 284 -11.84 -10.51 -15.66
CA ALA A 284 -12.86 -10.42 -14.61
C ALA A 284 -12.57 -10.93 -13.18
N SER A 285 -12.11 -10.02 -12.31
CA SER A 285 -12.64 -9.84 -10.94
C SER A 285 -12.25 -8.46 -10.36
N ALA A 286 -13.09 -7.45 -10.60
CA ALA A 286 -12.95 -6.11 -10.03
C ALA A 286 -14.09 -5.89 -9.03
N GLY A 287 -13.80 -5.91 -7.73
CA GLY A 287 -14.87 -5.74 -6.73
C GLY A 287 -14.47 -5.14 -5.38
N SER A 288 -13.35 -5.55 -4.77
CA SER A 288 -13.20 -5.31 -3.31
C SER A 288 -11.83 -4.81 -2.82
N ALA A 289 -10.79 -4.75 -3.66
CA ALA A 289 -9.47 -4.32 -3.21
C ALA A 289 -9.33 -2.79 -3.11
N PRO A 290 -8.43 -2.23 -2.28
CA PRO A 290 -7.94 -0.86 -2.48
C PRO A 290 -7.28 -0.75 -3.86
N ALA A 291 -7.42 0.38 -4.55
CA ALA A 291 -6.95 0.51 -5.93
C ALA A 291 -5.46 0.22 -6.13
N ALA A 292 -4.66 0.45 -5.10
CA ALA A 292 -3.24 0.09 -5.05
C ALA A 292 -2.91 -1.37 -5.30
N PHE A 293 -3.93 -2.19 -5.13
CA PHE A 293 -3.88 -3.62 -5.18
C PHE A 293 -4.99 -4.19 -6.07
N ARG A 294 -5.73 -3.33 -6.80
CA ARG A 294 -6.67 -3.74 -7.84
C ARG A 294 -5.90 -3.98 -9.12
N ARG A 295 -5.44 -5.21 -9.36
CA ARG A 295 -5.18 -5.66 -10.74
C ARG A 295 -6.51 -6.11 -11.36
N GLY A 296 -7.32 -5.12 -11.76
CA GLY A 296 -8.64 -5.35 -12.36
C GLY A 296 -9.08 -4.24 -13.30
N ARG A 297 -8.79 -4.42 -14.59
CA ARG A 297 -9.38 -3.74 -15.77
C ARG A 297 -9.29 -2.20 -15.79
N LEU A 298 -8.09 -1.67 -16.00
CA LEU A 298 -7.97 -0.66 -17.06
C LEU A 298 -7.83 -1.43 -18.37
N PRO A 299 -8.45 -0.98 -19.49
CA PRO A 299 -8.25 -1.65 -20.76
C PRO A 299 -6.75 -1.87 -20.93
N ARG A 300 -6.36 -3.10 -21.32
CA ARG A 300 -5.07 -3.33 -21.95
C ARG A 300 -5.13 -2.58 -23.28
N GLN A 301 -5.10 -1.25 -23.20
CA GLN A 301 -4.47 -0.49 -24.25
C GLN A 301 -3.08 -1.13 -24.31
N PRO A 302 -2.66 -1.69 -25.46
CA PRO A 302 -1.22 -1.90 -25.67
C PRO A 302 -0.57 -0.60 -25.21
N ALA A 303 0.45 -0.65 -24.34
CA ALA A 303 1.08 0.54 -23.78
C ALA A 303 1.05 1.63 -24.85
N GLN A 304 0.12 2.59 -24.73
CA GLN A 304 0.03 3.64 -25.72
C GLN A 304 1.42 4.23 -25.66
N ALA A 305 2.15 4.24 -26.78
CA ALA A 305 3.56 4.56 -26.79
C ALA A 305 3.80 5.80 -25.89
N GLY A 306 4.38 5.59 -24.70
CA GLY A 306 4.53 6.64 -23.68
C GLY A 306 3.62 6.66 -22.44
N VAL A 307 2.83 5.63 -22.09
CA VAL A 307 2.13 5.52 -20.78
C VAL A 307 2.60 4.28 -19.99
N LEU A 308 2.87 4.43 -18.69
CA LEU A 308 3.29 3.33 -17.81
C LEU A 308 2.12 2.44 -17.37
N SER A 309 2.41 1.18 -17.02
CA SER A 309 1.48 0.34 -16.26
C SER A 309 1.34 0.83 -14.80
N SER A 310 0.33 0.34 -14.08
CA SER A 310 0.17 0.67 -12.66
C SER A 310 1.38 0.23 -11.82
N ASP A 311 1.94 -0.94 -12.08
CA ASP A 311 3.11 -1.43 -11.32
C ASP A 311 4.36 -0.62 -11.65
N GLN A 312 4.50 -0.20 -12.91
CA GLN A 312 5.55 0.74 -13.30
C GLN A 312 5.36 2.10 -12.61
N ALA A 313 4.13 2.60 -12.46
CA ALA A 313 3.87 3.82 -11.68
C ALA A 313 4.25 3.65 -10.20
N TYR A 314 3.94 2.50 -9.59
CA TYR A 314 4.39 2.17 -8.23
C TYR A 314 5.91 2.09 -8.10
N ALA A 315 6.61 1.60 -9.14
CA ALA A 315 8.08 1.58 -9.17
C ALA A 315 8.73 2.98 -9.20
N HIS A 316 7.93 4.04 -9.39
CA HIS A 316 8.34 5.44 -9.26
C HIS A 316 7.79 6.12 -8.01
N THR A 317 7.10 5.42 -7.10
CA THR A 317 6.30 6.05 -6.05
C THR A 317 6.67 5.57 -4.65
N VAL A 318 6.84 6.52 -3.74
CA VAL A 318 6.84 6.31 -2.30
C VAL A 318 5.46 6.67 -1.76
N VAL A 319 4.76 5.68 -1.18
CA VAL A 319 3.44 5.86 -0.57
C VAL A 319 3.60 5.97 0.94
N LEU A 320 3.06 7.03 1.53
CA LEU A 320 3.08 7.29 2.96
C LEU A 320 1.71 7.03 3.60
N ASP A 321 1.70 6.47 4.80
CA ASP A 321 0.49 6.31 5.60
C ASP A 321 0.15 7.57 6.42
N SER A 322 -0.96 7.51 7.16
CA SER A 322 -1.39 8.56 8.09
C SER A 322 -0.53 8.68 9.35
N SER A 323 0.62 8.02 9.42
CA SER A 323 1.62 8.16 10.48
C SER A 323 2.98 8.59 9.91
N GLY A 324 3.08 8.83 8.61
CA GLY A 324 4.33 9.18 7.93
C GLY A 324 5.29 8.00 7.75
N ARG A 325 4.82 6.75 7.89
CA ARG A 325 5.58 5.53 7.54
C ARG A 325 5.40 5.22 6.05
N ALA A 326 6.40 4.58 5.46
CA ALA A 326 6.28 4.09 4.10
C ALA A 326 5.38 2.85 4.09
N ILE A 327 4.56 2.71 3.05
CA ILE A 327 3.72 1.53 2.86
C ILE A 327 4.30 0.68 1.76
N GLN A 328 4.44 -0.61 2.03
CA GLN A 328 4.83 -1.58 1.02
C GLN A 328 3.72 -1.71 -0.04
N ARG A 329 4.10 -1.47 -1.30
CA ARG A 329 3.24 -1.64 -2.49
C ARG A 329 3.86 -2.57 -3.53
N LEU A 330 5.18 -2.72 -3.49
CA LEU A 330 5.95 -3.55 -4.39
C LEU A 330 6.15 -4.92 -3.74
N VAL A 331 5.33 -5.88 -4.15
CA VAL A 331 5.23 -7.24 -3.59
C VAL A 331 6.55 -8.01 -3.73
N GLN A 332 7.36 -7.69 -4.73
CA GLN A 332 8.63 -8.39 -4.98
C GLN A 332 9.76 -8.06 -4.00
N PHE A 333 9.51 -7.19 -3.01
CA PHE A 333 10.48 -6.84 -1.96
C PHE A 333 9.99 -7.30 -0.60
N ALA A 334 10.91 -7.54 0.33
CA ALA A 334 10.57 -8.08 1.64
C ALA A 334 9.69 -7.14 2.47
N ASN A 335 9.97 -5.85 2.39
CA ASN A 335 9.36 -4.82 3.25
C ASN A 335 9.36 -3.45 2.55
N ALA A 336 8.79 -2.45 3.23
CA ALA A 336 8.74 -1.07 2.77
C ALA A 336 10.14 -0.45 2.63
N ALA A 337 11.12 -0.79 3.47
CA ALA A 337 12.47 -0.24 3.40
C ALA A 337 13.21 -0.69 2.12
N ASP A 338 13.12 -1.97 1.77
CA ASP A 338 13.67 -2.51 0.52
C ASP A 338 12.97 -1.90 -0.71
N SER A 339 11.65 -1.67 -0.61
CA SER A 339 10.89 -0.96 -1.64
C SER A 339 11.42 0.48 -1.84
N LEU A 340 11.72 1.19 -0.75
CA LEU A 340 12.30 2.54 -0.82
C LEU A 340 13.68 2.54 -1.46
N GLU A 341 14.58 1.63 -1.07
CA GLU A 341 15.90 1.49 -1.68
C GLU A 341 15.80 1.21 -3.18
N TYR A 342 14.85 0.37 -3.59
CA TYR A 342 14.60 0.14 -5.01
C TYR A 342 14.15 1.43 -5.74
N VAL A 343 13.10 2.09 -5.24
CA VAL A 343 12.49 3.26 -5.90
C VAL A 343 13.47 4.45 -5.96
N LEU A 344 14.26 4.67 -4.90
CA LEU A 344 15.12 5.85 -4.76
C LEU A 344 16.56 5.63 -5.22
N ARG A 345 17.05 4.39 -5.27
CA ARG A 345 18.46 4.09 -5.61
C ARG A 345 18.58 3.11 -6.77
N SER A 346 18.10 1.87 -6.60
CA SER A 346 18.39 0.80 -7.57
C SER A 346 17.77 1.07 -8.95
N ALA A 347 16.50 1.47 -9.01
CA ALA A 347 15.81 1.74 -10.26
C ALA A 347 16.36 3.00 -10.98
N PRO A 348 16.59 4.15 -10.31
CA PRO A 348 17.25 5.31 -10.93
C PRO A 348 18.65 5.00 -11.47
N LEU A 349 19.47 4.23 -10.73
CA LEU A 349 20.82 3.88 -11.18
C LEU A 349 20.80 2.90 -12.37
N ALA A 350 19.92 1.91 -12.35
CA ALA A 350 19.73 0.99 -13.48
C ALA A 350 19.24 1.74 -14.73
N TRP A 351 18.37 2.75 -14.56
CA TRP A 351 17.96 3.63 -15.64
C TRP A 351 19.12 4.48 -16.17
N LEU A 352 19.96 5.04 -15.30
CA LEU A 352 21.14 5.83 -15.67
C LEU A 352 22.15 5.01 -16.51
N GLN A 353 22.35 3.73 -16.19
CA GLN A 353 23.25 2.85 -16.94
C GLN A 353 22.82 2.65 -18.40
N ARG A 354 21.54 2.86 -18.71
CA ARG A 354 21.01 2.82 -20.09
C ARG A 354 21.14 4.15 -20.83
N GLN A 355 21.55 5.22 -20.13
CA GLN A 355 21.82 6.52 -20.73
C GLN A 355 23.22 6.58 -21.35
N LYS A 356 23.52 7.65 -22.09
CA LYS A 356 24.84 7.87 -22.68
C LYS A 356 25.92 7.84 -21.59
N ARG A 357 27.05 7.19 -21.85
CA ARG A 357 28.20 7.15 -20.93
C ARG A 357 28.59 8.57 -20.48
N GLY A 358 28.75 8.77 -19.18
CA GLY A 358 29.05 10.09 -18.59
C GLY A 358 27.82 10.97 -18.32
N SER A 359 26.60 10.47 -18.53
CA SER A 359 25.39 11.17 -18.09
C SER A 359 25.35 11.31 -16.57
N LYS A 360 24.78 12.41 -16.09
CA LYS A 360 24.52 12.67 -14.67
C LYS A 360 23.18 12.06 -14.26
N LEU A 361 23.06 11.65 -13.01
CA LEU A 361 21.77 11.27 -12.43
C LEU A 361 20.95 12.52 -12.12
N ARG A 362 19.93 12.82 -12.93
CA ARG A 362 18.94 13.85 -12.59
C ARG A 362 17.73 13.19 -11.95
N LEU A 363 17.50 13.46 -10.68
CA LEU A 363 16.39 12.88 -9.91
C LEU A 363 15.42 13.99 -9.51
N ALA A 364 14.15 13.86 -9.85
CA ALA A 364 13.09 14.79 -9.44
C ALA A 364 12.20 14.16 -8.39
N LEU A 365 12.19 14.71 -7.18
CA LEU A 365 11.19 14.40 -6.15
C LEU A 365 9.92 15.20 -6.43
N CYS A 366 8.80 14.51 -6.61
CA CYS A 366 7.50 15.10 -6.88
C CYS A 366 6.56 14.82 -5.71
N ALA A 367 6.46 15.76 -4.77
CA ALA A 367 5.55 15.66 -3.63
C ALA A 367 4.13 16.07 -4.04
N LEU A 368 3.19 15.14 -4.01
CA LEU A 368 1.82 15.35 -4.47
C LEU A 368 0.84 15.62 -3.31
N SER A 369 -0.22 16.35 -3.62
CA SER A 369 -1.19 16.89 -2.67
C SER A 369 -2.10 15.84 -2.01
N GLY A 370 -2.25 14.67 -2.63
CA GLY A 370 -3.19 13.66 -2.15
C GLY A 370 -4.65 14.12 -2.20
N LEU A 371 -4.97 15.06 -3.09
CA LEU A 371 -6.35 15.45 -3.42
C LEU A 371 -7.10 14.35 -4.19
N LEU A 372 -6.34 13.49 -4.86
CA LEU A 372 -6.83 12.30 -5.53
C LEU A 372 -6.65 11.09 -4.62
N ASP A 373 -7.55 10.12 -4.73
CA ASP A 373 -7.32 8.81 -4.13
C ASP A 373 -6.08 8.14 -4.74
N GLU A 374 -5.55 7.11 -4.08
CA GLU A 374 -4.33 6.44 -4.53
C GLU A 374 -4.46 5.89 -5.97
N ALA A 375 -5.68 5.45 -6.36
CA ALA A 375 -5.99 4.95 -7.69
C ALA A 375 -5.74 6.00 -8.78
N ALA A 376 -6.38 7.15 -8.61
CA ALA A 376 -6.35 8.25 -9.54
C ALA A 376 -4.96 8.90 -9.55
N GLN A 377 -4.24 8.90 -8.41
CA GLN A 377 -2.83 9.28 -8.37
C GLN A 377 -1.96 8.35 -9.22
N MET A 378 -2.13 7.03 -9.14
CA MET A 378 -1.35 6.10 -9.99
C MET A 378 -1.65 6.29 -11.47
N GLN A 379 -2.91 6.47 -11.85
CA GLN A 379 -3.30 6.77 -13.24
C GLN A 379 -2.75 8.11 -13.72
N ALA A 380 -2.63 9.10 -12.84
CA ALA A 380 -1.95 10.35 -13.14
C ALA A 380 -0.45 10.09 -13.36
N ILE A 381 0.25 9.53 -12.38
CA ILE A 381 1.68 9.24 -12.42
C ILE A 381 2.08 8.43 -13.66
N ALA A 382 1.28 7.41 -14.00
CA ALA A 382 1.49 6.58 -15.18
C ALA A 382 1.57 7.38 -16.50
N ARG A 383 0.86 8.50 -16.58
CA ARG A 383 0.85 9.40 -17.74
C ARG A 383 1.99 10.41 -17.72
N TYR A 384 2.44 10.87 -16.55
CA TYR A 384 3.43 11.97 -16.44
C TYR A 384 4.86 11.50 -16.33
N ALA A 385 5.13 10.39 -15.62
CA ALA A 385 6.48 9.89 -15.45
C ALA A 385 7.25 9.75 -16.78
N PRO A 386 6.62 9.30 -17.90
CA PRO A 386 7.27 9.25 -19.20
C PRO A 386 7.77 10.60 -19.73
N ALA A 387 7.09 11.72 -19.41
CA ALA A 387 7.54 13.05 -19.84
C ALA A 387 8.83 13.50 -19.13
N PHE A 388 9.00 13.16 -17.85
CA PHE A 388 10.26 13.39 -17.13
C PHE A 388 11.38 12.53 -17.71
N LEU A 389 11.11 11.23 -17.90
CA LEU A 389 12.08 10.29 -18.45
C LEU A 389 12.55 10.68 -19.85
N ALA A 390 11.63 11.18 -20.71
CA ALA A 390 11.95 11.68 -22.03
C ALA A 390 12.88 12.91 -22.03
N GLN A 391 12.88 13.68 -20.94
CA GLN A 391 13.82 14.79 -20.72
C GLN A 391 15.10 14.33 -20.01
N GLY A 392 15.30 13.04 -19.75
CA GLY A 392 16.48 12.57 -19.02
C GLY A 392 16.46 12.97 -17.54
N ILE A 393 15.27 13.05 -16.94
CA ILE A 393 15.05 13.25 -15.51
C ILE A 393 14.29 12.03 -14.98
N TYR A 394 14.81 11.38 -13.95
CA TYR A 394 14.13 10.27 -13.29
C TYR A 394 13.17 10.79 -12.21
N PRO A 395 11.84 10.62 -12.35
CA PRO A 395 10.89 11.11 -11.36
C PRO A 395 10.71 10.08 -10.23
N VAL A 396 10.59 10.57 -9.00
CA VAL A 396 10.12 9.82 -7.83
C VAL A 396 8.98 10.61 -7.18
N PHE A 397 7.81 10.00 -7.08
CA PHE A 397 6.61 10.63 -6.52
C PHE A 397 6.46 10.30 -5.05
N LEU A 398 6.19 11.31 -4.23
CA LEU A 398 5.88 11.14 -2.80
C LEU A 398 4.38 11.43 -2.61
N ILE A 399 3.62 10.43 -2.19
CA ILE A 399 2.17 10.53 -2.07
C ILE A 399 1.65 10.04 -0.73
N TRP A 400 0.45 10.50 -0.35
CA TRP A 400 -0.31 9.96 0.78
C TRP A 400 -1.26 8.85 0.34
N ASN A 401 -1.39 7.79 1.13
CA ASN A 401 -2.40 6.74 0.92
C ASN A 401 -3.84 7.25 1.10
N SER A 402 -4.01 8.14 2.08
CA SER A 402 -5.25 8.85 2.40
C SER A 402 -4.90 10.32 2.59
N GLY A 403 -4.87 11.05 1.48
CA GLY A 403 -4.54 12.46 1.47
C GLY A 403 -5.69 13.37 1.93
N ILE A 404 -5.70 14.58 1.41
CA ILE A 404 -6.69 15.61 1.74
C ILE A 404 -8.03 15.42 0.99
N SER A 405 -8.14 14.42 0.10
CA SER A 405 -9.40 14.06 -0.59
C SER A 405 -10.58 13.87 0.36
N ARG A 406 -10.35 13.44 1.62
CA ARG A 406 -11.42 13.31 2.61
C ARG A 406 -12.12 14.64 2.96
N LEU A 407 -11.46 15.78 2.76
CA LEU A 407 -12.13 17.08 2.95
C LEU A 407 -13.27 17.27 1.95
N SER A 408 -13.06 16.88 0.69
CA SER A 408 -14.10 17.00 -0.32
C SER A 408 -15.23 16.02 -0.08
N ASP A 409 -14.91 14.79 0.32
CA ASP A 409 -15.91 13.76 0.65
C ASP A 409 -16.85 14.25 1.77
N VAL A 410 -16.30 14.79 2.86
CA VAL A 410 -17.08 15.34 3.98
C VAL A 410 -17.98 16.48 3.53
N LEU A 411 -17.44 17.42 2.74
CA LEU A 411 -18.21 18.58 2.26
C LEU A 411 -19.32 18.17 1.28
N GLN A 412 -19.03 17.27 0.35
CA GLN A 412 -19.99 16.77 -0.63
C GLN A 412 -21.11 15.97 0.04
N GLN A 413 -20.78 15.15 1.04
CA GLN A 413 -21.75 14.38 1.80
C GLN A 413 -22.65 15.28 2.65
N GLN A 414 -22.06 16.23 3.38
CA GLN A 414 -22.81 17.09 4.31
C GLN A 414 -23.72 18.10 3.58
N TYR A 415 -23.26 18.62 2.44
CA TYR A 415 -23.95 19.69 1.70
C TYR A 415 -24.50 19.22 0.36
N GLN A 416 -24.78 17.93 0.23
CA GLN A 416 -25.33 17.35 -1.00
C GLN A 416 -26.58 18.11 -1.45
N GLY A 417 -26.60 18.54 -2.72
CA GLY A 417 -27.72 19.30 -3.31
C GLY A 417 -27.74 20.80 -2.97
N SER A 418 -26.78 21.32 -2.21
CA SER A 418 -26.67 22.75 -1.92
C SER A 418 -26.03 23.52 -3.08
N THR A 419 -26.50 24.73 -3.35
CA THR A 419 -25.88 25.64 -4.33
C THR A 419 -24.75 26.44 -3.69
N PRO A 420 -23.55 26.49 -4.28
CA PRO A 420 -22.44 27.31 -3.79
C PRO A 420 -22.83 28.78 -3.66
N SER A 421 -22.55 29.38 -2.51
CA SER A 421 -22.76 30.80 -2.27
C SER A 421 -21.77 31.35 -1.24
N PRO A 422 -21.61 32.69 -1.15
CA PRO A 422 -20.78 33.29 -0.11
C PRO A 422 -21.33 33.01 1.29
N ALA A 423 -22.65 32.90 1.43
CA ALA A 423 -23.30 32.57 2.70
C ALA A 423 -22.97 31.13 3.13
N LEU A 424 -23.13 30.16 2.22
CA LEU A 424 -22.77 28.77 2.49
C LEU A 424 -21.28 28.62 2.83
N SER A 425 -20.41 29.34 2.11
CA SER A 425 -18.96 29.30 2.37
C SER A 425 -18.61 29.82 3.76
N ARG A 426 -19.24 30.90 4.22
CA ARG A 426 -19.10 31.37 5.61
C ARG A 426 -19.63 30.36 6.63
N SER A 427 -20.73 29.66 6.32
CA SER A 427 -21.24 28.58 7.17
C SER A 427 -20.27 27.40 7.24
N ILE A 428 -19.66 27.00 6.12
CA ILE A 428 -18.62 25.96 6.09
C ILE A 428 -17.43 26.39 6.94
N GLU A 429 -16.94 27.62 6.76
CA GLU A 429 -15.82 28.17 7.52
C GLU A 429 -16.12 28.20 9.03
N ALA A 430 -17.31 28.65 9.43
CA ALA A 430 -17.71 28.74 10.84
C ALA A 430 -17.90 27.37 11.51
N ASN A 431 -18.21 26.33 10.75
CA ASN A 431 -18.45 24.97 11.26
C ASN A 431 -17.30 24.00 10.94
N ALA A 432 -16.15 24.49 10.46
CA ALA A 432 -15.05 23.64 10.02
C ALA A 432 -14.54 22.66 11.11
N ASP A 433 -14.60 23.06 12.38
CA ASP A 433 -14.26 22.22 13.53
C ASP A 433 -15.30 21.11 13.76
N GLN A 434 -16.59 21.46 13.74
CA GLN A 434 -17.69 20.50 13.93
C GLN A 434 -17.76 19.47 12.80
N LEU A 435 -17.39 19.89 11.59
CA LEU A 435 -17.29 19.03 10.41
C LEU A 435 -16.00 18.18 10.39
N GLY A 436 -15.08 18.38 11.35
CA GLY A 436 -13.79 17.67 11.40
C GLY A 436 -12.78 18.08 10.32
N LEU A 437 -13.05 19.14 9.55
CA LEU A 437 -12.17 19.60 8.47
C LEU A 437 -10.83 20.10 9.02
N LYS A 438 -10.86 20.86 10.12
CA LYS A 438 -9.64 21.36 10.78
C LYS A 438 -8.80 20.22 11.35
N ALA A 439 -9.45 19.18 11.88
CA ALA A 439 -8.77 18.00 12.38
C ALA A 439 -8.06 17.24 11.25
N LEU A 440 -8.72 17.06 10.09
CA LEU A 440 -8.11 16.44 8.92
C LEU A 440 -6.88 17.23 8.41
N TRP A 441 -6.97 18.56 8.32
CA TRP A 441 -5.84 19.41 7.95
C TRP A 441 -4.69 19.34 8.96
N THR A 442 -5.00 19.47 10.24
CA THR A 442 -4.01 19.41 11.33
C THR A 442 -3.30 18.06 11.36
N GLN A 443 -4.04 16.97 11.17
CA GLN A 443 -3.48 15.62 11.08
C GLN A 443 -2.52 15.50 9.89
N LEU A 444 -2.86 16.04 8.71
CA LEU A 444 -1.98 16.00 7.54
C LEU A 444 -0.66 16.75 7.82
N ARG A 445 -0.72 17.97 8.36
CA ARG A 445 0.49 18.74 8.75
C ARG A 445 1.33 17.98 9.77
N HIS A 446 0.67 17.41 10.79
CA HIS A 446 1.34 16.62 11.82
C HIS A 446 2.05 15.40 11.21
N ASN A 447 1.36 14.61 10.37
CA ASN A 447 1.93 13.43 9.72
C ASN A 447 3.16 13.76 8.89
N ALA A 448 3.09 14.85 8.12
CA ALA A 448 4.21 15.32 7.32
C ALA A 448 5.41 15.65 8.20
N ALA A 449 5.20 16.37 9.31
CA ALA A 449 6.25 16.67 10.28
C ALA A 449 6.80 15.42 10.99
N GLN A 450 5.97 14.40 11.26
CA GLN A 450 6.43 13.14 11.87
C GLN A 450 7.24 12.27 10.91
N SER A 451 7.03 12.41 9.60
CA SER A 451 7.61 11.52 8.58
C SER A 451 9.15 11.54 8.49
N VAL A 452 9.82 12.52 9.13
CA VAL A 452 11.29 12.64 9.19
C VAL A 452 11.93 12.03 10.44
N LYS A 453 11.12 11.45 11.35
CA LYS A 453 11.64 10.88 12.61
C LYS A 453 12.46 9.61 12.39
N THR A 454 13.55 9.50 13.15
CA THR A 454 14.37 8.30 13.37
C THR A 454 13.62 7.33 14.29
N ASP A 455 12.58 6.70 13.76
CA ASP A 455 11.78 5.68 14.47
C ASP A 455 12.30 4.26 14.16
N THR A 456 11.72 3.22 14.76
CA THR A 456 12.01 1.81 14.44
C THR A 456 10.71 1.10 13.99
N PRO A 457 10.59 0.67 12.72
CA PRO A 457 11.44 1.06 11.59
C PRO A 457 11.34 2.58 11.28
N PRO A 458 12.34 3.18 10.60
CA PRO A 458 12.36 4.62 10.35
C PRO A 458 11.15 5.11 9.52
N ARG A 459 10.77 6.38 9.73
CA ARG A 459 9.67 7.01 8.99
C ARG A 459 10.08 7.30 7.53
N ALA A 460 9.10 7.46 6.64
CA ALA A 460 9.32 7.48 5.20
C ALA A 460 10.31 8.55 4.73
N LEU A 461 10.13 9.82 5.14
CA LEU A 461 11.02 10.89 4.71
C LEU A 461 12.41 10.78 5.37
N HIS A 462 12.51 10.19 6.57
CA HIS A 462 13.82 9.89 7.16
C HIS A 462 14.62 8.95 6.24
N SER A 463 14.01 7.84 5.82
CA SER A 463 14.62 6.89 4.90
C SER A 463 14.92 7.53 3.54
N VAL A 464 13.99 8.34 3.00
CA VAL A 464 14.23 9.09 1.74
C VAL A 464 15.47 9.98 1.86
N ILE A 465 15.59 10.76 2.94
CA ILE A 465 16.74 11.64 3.19
C ILE A 465 18.04 10.84 3.27
N SER A 466 18.04 9.74 4.03
CA SER A 466 19.21 8.89 4.20
C SER A 466 19.69 8.32 2.87
N ILE A 467 18.78 7.73 2.10
CA ILE A 467 19.08 7.12 0.80
C ILE A 467 19.63 8.16 -0.18
N LEU A 468 18.99 9.33 -0.27
CA LEU A 468 19.41 10.40 -1.17
C LEU A 468 20.76 10.99 -0.75
N GLN A 469 21.00 11.16 0.54
CA GLN A 469 22.29 11.64 1.04
C GLN A 469 23.42 10.68 0.64
N ASP A 470 23.22 9.38 0.78
CA ASP A 470 24.22 8.39 0.39
C ASP A 470 24.38 8.30 -1.12
N LEU A 471 23.30 8.47 -1.88
CA LEU A 471 23.37 8.54 -3.33
C LEU A 471 24.14 9.77 -3.82
N GLN A 472 23.91 10.94 -3.21
CA GLN A 472 24.66 12.17 -3.50
C GLN A 472 26.16 12.01 -3.19
N LYS A 473 26.51 11.36 -2.07
CA LYS A 473 27.91 11.03 -1.75
C LYS A 473 28.52 10.09 -2.78
N ALA A 474 27.81 9.02 -3.16
CA ALA A 474 28.30 7.99 -4.07
C ALA A 474 28.50 8.50 -5.51
N GLN A 475 27.62 9.38 -6.01
CA GLN A 475 27.75 9.99 -7.34
C GLN A 475 28.70 11.20 -7.36
N GLY A 476 28.99 11.77 -6.19
CA GLY A 476 29.77 13.00 -6.05
C GLY A 476 29.01 14.26 -6.49
N ALA A 477 29.55 15.43 -6.14
CA ALA A 477 28.88 16.73 -6.34
C ALA A 477 28.54 17.07 -7.80
N GLN A 478 29.21 16.45 -8.77
CA GLN A 478 28.98 16.66 -10.20
C GLN A 478 28.21 15.51 -10.88
N GLY A 479 28.04 14.37 -10.21
CA GLY A 479 27.41 13.17 -10.77
C GLY A 479 25.89 13.10 -10.56
N MET A 480 25.33 13.94 -9.69
CA MET A 480 23.89 13.94 -9.38
C MET A 480 23.32 15.36 -9.29
N GLU A 481 22.12 15.55 -9.84
CA GLU A 481 21.29 16.74 -9.73
C GLU A 481 19.94 16.33 -9.10
N LEU A 482 19.55 16.99 -8.01
CA LEU A 482 18.30 16.76 -7.30
C LEU A 482 17.35 17.93 -7.56
N HIS A 483 16.15 17.61 -8.01
CA HIS A 483 15.08 18.58 -8.28
C HIS A 483 13.90 18.30 -7.35
N LEU A 484 13.20 19.34 -6.92
CA LEU A 484 12.00 19.22 -6.10
C LEU A 484 10.82 19.91 -6.79
N LEU A 485 9.71 19.21 -6.86
CA LEU A 485 8.42 19.73 -7.27
C LEU A 485 7.41 19.40 -6.17
N ALA A 486 6.61 20.40 -5.79
CA ALA A 486 5.51 20.19 -4.86
C ALA A 486 4.27 20.96 -5.33
N ASP A 487 3.13 20.28 -5.38
CA ASP A 487 1.84 20.93 -5.55
C ASP A 487 1.17 21.16 -4.18
N CYS A 488 0.25 22.12 -4.11
CA CYS A 488 -0.65 22.39 -3.00
C CYS A 488 -0.16 21.89 -1.62
N THR A 489 -0.78 20.85 -1.07
CA THR A 489 -0.46 20.26 0.23
C THR A 489 0.76 19.34 0.19
N GLY A 490 1.23 18.93 -0.99
CA GLY A 490 2.51 18.26 -1.18
C GLY A 490 3.69 19.08 -0.66
N VAL A 491 3.53 20.42 -0.56
CA VAL A 491 4.51 21.29 0.12
C VAL A 491 4.79 20.87 1.57
N GLN A 492 3.84 20.22 2.24
CA GLN A 492 4.01 19.72 3.61
C GLN A 492 5.06 18.59 3.68
N LEU A 493 5.18 17.77 2.63
CA LEU A 493 6.27 16.78 2.49
C LEU A 493 7.57 17.41 1.98
N ALA A 494 7.46 18.40 1.10
CA ALA A 494 8.61 19.08 0.52
C ALA A 494 9.38 19.96 1.52
N GLY A 495 8.67 20.61 2.45
CA GLY A 495 9.25 21.52 3.44
C GLY A 495 10.35 20.86 4.30
N PRO A 496 10.09 19.70 4.94
CA PRO A 496 11.12 18.98 5.69
C PRO A 496 12.34 18.58 4.84
N LEU A 497 12.13 18.20 3.57
CA LEU A 497 13.22 17.90 2.64
C LEU A 497 14.08 19.14 2.34
N LEU A 498 13.45 20.29 2.11
CA LEU A 498 14.14 21.59 1.91
C LEU A 498 14.89 22.06 3.15
N ALA A 499 14.34 21.81 4.34
CA ALA A 499 14.95 22.18 5.60
C ALA A 499 16.18 21.32 5.94
N HIS A 500 16.30 20.12 5.36
CA HIS A 500 17.37 19.18 5.68
C HIS A 500 18.70 19.58 5.04
N LYS A 501 19.74 19.76 5.86
CA LYS A 501 21.05 20.32 5.41
C LYS A 501 21.85 19.40 4.50
N SER A 502 21.61 18.09 4.52
CA SER A 502 22.33 17.16 3.65
C SER A 502 21.85 17.20 2.21
N LEU A 503 20.64 17.69 1.95
CA LEU A 503 20.04 17.71 0.63
C LEU A 503 20.28 19.07 -0.04
N HIS A 504 20.80 19.00 -1.27
CA HIS A 504 21.09 20.16 -2.11
C HIS A 504 20.29 20.04 -3.40
N PHE A 505 19.37 20.99 -3.60
CA PHE A 505 18.48 20.99 -4.76
C PHE A 505 18.97 21.97 -5.83
N GLN A 506 19.07 21.51 -7.07
CA GLN A 506 19.40 22.34 -8.23
C GLN A 506 18.20 23.15 -8.71
N SER A 507 16.98 22.65 -8.51
CA SER A 507 15.77 23.43 -8.75
C SER A 507 14.62 23.05 -7.81
N VAL A 508 13.84 24.03 -7.37
CA VAL A 508 12.64 23.85 -6.54
C VAL A 508 11.45 24.53 -7.21
N GLN A 509 10.35 23.82 -7.40
CA GLN A 509 9.15 24.35 -8.05
C GLN A 509 7.95 24.12 -7.14
N LEU A 510 7.33 25.19 -6.67
CA LEU A 510 6.20 25.15 -5.75
C LEU A 510 4.94 25.65 -6.44
N MET A 511 3.97 24.77 -6.62
CA MET A 511 2.72 25.11 -7.28
C MET A 511 1.60 25.27 -6.27
N THR A 512 1.09 26.50 -6.15
CA THR A 512 -0.01 26.87 -5.24
C THR A 512 0.18 26.29 -3.82
N PRO A 513 1.37 26.39 -3.20
CA PRO A 513 1.68 25.69 -1.95
C PRO A 513 0.71 26.07 -0.82
N ALA A 514 0.07 25.06 -0.25
CA ALA A 514 -0.80 25.16 0.91
C ALA A 514 0.02 25.08 2.19
N CYS A 515 0.68 26.17 2.54
CA CYS A 515 1.38 26.32 3.81
C CYS A 515 1.31 27.77 4.31
N SER A 516 1.30 27.92 5.63
CA SER A 516 1.48 29.22 6.26
C SER A 516 2.85 29.81 5.91
N LEU A 517 2.96 31.13 6.01
CA LEU A 517 4.24 31.81 5.82
C LEU A 517 5.27 31.42 6.89
N GLU A 518 4.83 31.12 8.11
CA GLU A 518 5.69 30.59 9.18
C GLU A 518 6.35 29.26 8.77
N PHE A 519 5.57 28.33 8.22
CA PHE A 519 6.12 27.07 7.70
C PHE A 519 7.08 27.31 6.53
N ALA A 520 6.73 28.23 5.62
CA ALA A 520 7.57 28.57 4.48
C ALA A 520 8.91 29.17 4.93
N SER A 521 8.91 30.08 5.91
CA SER A 521 10.11 30.67 6.52
C SER A 521 10.97 29.61 7.20
N ALA A 522 10.37 28.72 7.99
CA ALA A 522 11.07 27.65 8.70
C ALA A 522 11.72 26.60 7.78
N THR A 523 11.23 26.47 6.55
CA THR A 523 11.67 25.45 5.57
C THR A 523 12.43 26.07 4.40
N LEU A 524 11.71 26.56 3.38
CA LEU A 524 12.28 27.21 2.20
C LEU A 524 13.11 28.44 2.58
N GLY A 525 12.59 29.29 3.47
CA GLY A 525 13.25 30.51 3.90
C GLY A 525 14.59 30.23 4.59
N LYS A 526 14.62 29.24 5.48
CA LYS A 526 15.84 28.75 6.12
C LYS A 526 16.87 28.26 5.10
N ALA A 527 16.45 27.53 4.07
CA ALA A 527 17.37 27.09 3.00
C ALA A 527 17.97 28.26 2.21
N ILE A 528 17.19 29.32 1.98
CA ILE A 528 17.65 30.55 1.33
C ILE A 528 18.65 31.30 2.22
N GLN A 529 18.30 31.50 3.50
CA GLN A 529 19.13 32.22 4.47
C GLN A 529 20.47 31.52 4.73
N GLU A 530 20.48 30.18 4.76
CA GLU A 530 21.71 29.38 4.91
C GLU A 530 22.51 29.26 3.59
N GLY A 531 22.08 29.90 2.50
CA GLY A 531 22.78 29.88 1.21
C GLY A 531 22.70 28.54 0.46
N ARG A 532 21.84 27.61 0.89
CA ARG A 532 21.62 26.30 0.25
C ARG A 532 20.74 26.39 -0.98
N LEU A 533 19.96 27.46 -1.12
CA LEU A 533 19.09 27.71 -2.26
C LEU A 533 19.13 29.19 -2.67
N SER A 534 19.61 29.47 -3.87
CA SER A 534 19.66 30.81 -4.43
C SER A 534 18.33 31.19 -5.12
N PRO A 535 18.04 32.49 -5.31
CA PRO A 535 16.81 32.95 -5.99
C PRO A 535 16.58 32.39 -7.40
N ALA A 536 17.65 32.04 -8.13
CA ALA A 536 17.55 31.47 -9.48
C ALA A 536 17.15 29.99 -9.48
N GLN A 537 17.33 29.30 -8.36
CA GLN A 537 17.08 27.86 -8.23
C GLN A 537 15.65 27.54 -7.81
N TRP A 538 14.76 28.53 -7.66
CA TRP A 538 13.38 28.22 -7.29
C TRP A 538 12.35 29.11 -7.96
N HIS A 539 11.14 28.56 -8.09
CA HIS A 539 10.03 29.21 -8.75
C HIS A 539 8.71 28.93 -8.03
N LEU A 540 7.93 29.98 -7.81
CA LEU A 540 6.61 29.92 -7.20
C LEU A 540 5.51 30.16 -8.23
N TYR A 541 4.50 29.31 -8.25
CA TYR A 541 3.25 29.53 -8.98
C TYR A 541 2.16 29.86 -7.96
N ALA A 542 1.69 31.11 -7.94
CA ALA A 542 0.75 31.61 -6.94
C ALA A 542 -0.61 31.93 -7.58
N LEU A 543 -1.70 31.57 -6.88
CA LEU A 543 -3.06 31.81 -7.34
C LEU A 543 -3.44 33.29 -7.15
N THR A 544 -3.94 33.92 -8.20
CA THR A 544 -4.46 35.29 -8.14
C THR A 544 -5.76 35.36 -7.34
N GLN A 545 -6.08 36.55 -6.82
CA GLN A 545 -7.31 36.76 -6.05
C GLN A 545 -8.57 36.54 -6.91
N GLU A 546 -8.54 36.96 -8.18
CA GLU A 546 -9.63 36.73 -9.11
C GLU A 546 -9.83 35.24 -9.40
N ALA A 547 -8.75 34.49 -9.67
CA ALA A 547 -8.83 33.04 -9.87
C ALA A 547 -9.36 32.33 -8.61
N ASP A 548 -8.88 32.72 -7.43
CA ASP A 548 -9.35 32.18 -6.15
C ASP A 548 -10.85 32.39 -5.95
N GLN A 549 -11.36 33.61 -6.13
CA GLN A 549 -12.78 33.94 -5.93
C GLN A 549 -13.73 33.19 -6.88
N HIS A 550 -13.24 32.90 -8.09
CA HIS A 550 -13.99 32.14 -9.10
C HIS A 550 -13.77 30.63 -9.01
N SER A 551 -12.87 30.16 -8.14
CA SER A 551 -12.64 28.74 -7.90
C SER A 551 -13.80 28.08 -7.15
N ARG A 552 -13.89 26.76 -7.25
CA ARG A 552 -14.90 25.94 -6.55
C ARG A 552 -14.27 24.66 -6.02
N PHE A 553 -14.17 24.55 -4.70
CA PHE A 553 -13.70 23.34 -4.02
C PHE A 553 -14.88 22.45 -3.58
N ALA A 554 -14.74 21.13 -3.73
CA ALA A 554 -15.77 20.13 -3.40
C ALA A 554 -17.13 20.35 -4.07
N GLY A 555 -17.20 21.20 -5.11
CA GLY A 555 -18.46 21.61 -5.75
C GLY A 555 -19.39 22.46 -4.89
N VAL A 556 -19.08 22.70 -3.60
CA VAL A 556 -19.95 23.39 -2.63
C VAL A 556 -19.33 24.66 -2.04
N TYR A 557 -17.99 24.74 -1.95
CA TYR A 557 -17.29 25.89 -1.38
C TYR A 557 -16.92 26.91 -2.48
N GLN A 558 -17.28 28.18 -2.27
CA GLN A 558 -16.94 29.27 -3.17
C GLN A 558 -15.55 29.82 -2.84
N GLY A 559 -14.56 29.34 -3.59
CA GLY A 559 -13.16 29.63 -3.37
C GLY A 559 -12.29 28.42 -3.69
N SER A 560 -10.98 28.62 -3.68
CA SER A 560 -10.04 27.49 -3.77
C SER A 560 -9.92 26.77 -2.42
N LEU A 561 -9.29 25.59 -2.43
CA LEU A 561 -8.87 24.93 -1.20
C LEU A 561 -7.91 25.80 -0.37
N LEU A 562 -7.03 26.59 -1.02
CA LEU A 562 -6.14 27.51 -0.32
C LEU A 562 -6.93 28.53 0.51
N ARG A 563 -8.03 29.03 -0.03
CA ARG A 563 -8.91 29.96 0.69
C ARG A 563 -9.57 29.29 1.90
N LEU A 564 -10.10 28.08 1.73
CA LEU A 564 -10.69 27.33 2.85
C LEU A 564 -9.65 27.09 3.96
N ILE A 565 -8.43 26.69 3.59
CA ILE A 565 -7.33 26.50 4.54
C ILE A 565 -7.01 27.81 5.27
N ALA A 566 -6.79 28.89 4.51
CA ALA A 566 -6.46 30.21 5.04
C ALA A 566 -7.53 30.75 6.00
N HIS A 567 -8.79 30.56 5.65
CA HIS A 567 -9.91 31.15 6.37
C HIS A 567 -10.34 30.32 7.59
N ALA A 568 -10.25 28.99 7.54
CA ALA A 568 -10.87 28.15 8.56
C ALA A 568 -9.99 27.02 9.11
N LEU A 569 -9.04 26.48 8.35
CA LEU A 569 -8.34 25.26 8.76
C LEU A 569 -7.00 25.54 9.45
N GLU A 570 -6.33 26.65 9.15
CA GLU A 570 -5.14 27.08 9.90
C GLU A 570 -5.47 27.40 11.36
N ASP A 571 -4.44 27.45 12.20
CA ASP A 571 -4.59 27.70 13.64
C ASP A 571 -5.25 29.06 13.89
N ARG A 572 -4.96 30.03 13.01
CA ARG A 572 -5.60 31.34 12.99
C ARG A 572 -6.47 31.46 11.74
N CYS A 573 -7.72 31.90 11.92
CA CYS A 573 -8.59 32.32 10.83
C CYS A 573 -7.91 33.48 10.05
N GLN A 574 -8.01 33.47 8.72
CA GLN A 574 -7.37 34.43 7.80
C GLN A 574 -5.83 34.42 7.87
N THR A 575 -5.23 33.24 7.90
CA THR A 575 -3.77 33.07 7.80
C THR A 575 -3.31 33.22 6.34
N PRO A 576 -2.37 34.12 6.03
CA PRO A 576 -1.80 34.22 4.68
C PRO A 576 -1.04 32.93 4.34
N LEU A 577 -1.28 32.41 3.14
CA LEU A 577 -0.60 31.20 2.62
C LEU A 577 0.34 31.54 1.47
N LEU A 578 1.45 30.80 1.36
CA LEU A 578 2.45 31.02 0.31
C LEU A 578 1.86 30.90 -1.11
N GLY A 579 0.88 30.02 -1.30
CA GLY A 579 0.26 29.76 -2.60
C GLY A 579 -0.70 30.85 -3.07
N LEU A 580 -1.05 31.84 -2.24
CA LEU A 580 -1.92 32.96 -2.60
C LEU A 580 -1.06 34.16 -3.00
N ALA A 581 -1.25 34.69 -4.21
CA ALA A 581 -0.48 35.82 -4.72
C ALA A 581 -0.59 37.05 -3.82
N ALA A 582 -1.74 37.20 -3.14
CA ALA A 582 -1.96 38.26 -2.17
C ALA A 582 -0.90 38.27 -1.05
N SER A 583 -0.38 37.12 -0.63
CA SER A 583 0.67 37.04 0.41
C SER A 583 2.00 37.68 -0.02
N LEU A 584 2.18 37.99 -1.32
CA LEU A 584 3.39 38.61 -1.85
C LEU A 584 3.21 40.09 -2.20
N ASP A 585 1.98 40.60 -2.13
CA ASP A 585 1.62 41.96 -2.54
C ASP A 585 1.75 42.94 -1.37
N SER A 586 2.31 44.13 -1.63
CA SER A 586 2.48 45.17 -0.61
C SER A 586 1.15 45.62 0.01
N ASP A 587 0.05 45.55 -0.75
CA ASP A 587 -1.29 45.92 -0.25
C ASP A 587 -1.73 45.06 0.95
N SER A 588 -1.23 43.82 1.04
CA SER A 588 -1.68 42.85 2.04
C SER A 588 -1.29 43.20 3.47
N LEU A 589 -0.25 44.01 3.67
CA LEU A 589 0.15 44.46 5.01
C LEU A 589 -0.80 45.50 5.60
N HIS A 590 -1.48 46.25 4.72
CA HIS A 590 -2.37 47.34 5.09
C HIS A 590 -3.86 46.98 4.97
N ASN A 591 -4.16 45.86 4.30
CA ASN A 591 -5.51 45.38 4.09
C ASN A 591 -5.99 44.49 5.25
N SER A 592 -7.25 44.66 5.67
CA SER A 592 -7.88 43.89 6.75
C SER A 592 -8.27 42.45 6.37
N GLN A 593 -7.81 41.94 5.22
CA GLN A 593 -8.16 40.60 4.76
C GLN A 593 -7.43 39.49 5.55
N TRP A 594 -6.29 39.82 6.16
CA TRP A 594 -5.50 38.89 6.96
C TRP A 594 -5.65 39.16 8.45
N ASN A 595 -5.44 38.11 9.23
CA ASN A 595 -5.36 38.23 10.67
C ASN A 595 -4.18 39.14 11.06
N ARG A 596 -4.44 40.17 11.87
CA ARG A 596 -3.42 41.14 12.30
C ARG A 596 -2.22 40.48 12.99
N ALA A 597 -2.42 39.36 13.68
CA ALA A 597 -1.34 38.63 14.34
C ALA A 597 -0.36 37.98 13.35
N CYS A 598 -0.70 37.89 12.06
CA CYS A 598 0.17 37.37 11.01
C CYS A 598 1.00 38.46 10.30
N ALA A 599 0.78 39.75 10.60
CA ALA A 599 1.48 40.86 9.95
C ALA A 599 3.02 40.78 10.08
N PRO A 600 3.61 40.42 11.23
CA PRO A 600 5.07 40.29 11.34
C PRO A 600 5.63 39.22 10.41
N GLU A 601 4.98 38.06 10.33
CA GLU A 601 5.41 36.95 9.48
C GLU A 601 5.21 37.26 7.99
N LEU A 602 4.11 37.95 7.65
CA LEU A 602 3.86 38.44 6.30
C LEU A 602 4.96 39.40 5.84
N GLN A 603 5.32 40.38 6.66
CA GLN A 603 6.40 41.32 6.36
C GLN A 603 7.73 40.58 6.21
N HIS A 604 8.05 39.68 7.16
CA HIS A 604 9.28 38.90 7.12
C HIS A 604 9.42 38.10 5.82
N TRP A 605 8.35 37.42 5.43
CA TRP A 605 8.33 36.64 4.19
C TRP A 605 8.47 37.53 2.95
N GLN A 606 7.75 38.67 2.90
CA GLN A 606 7.85 39.60 1.77
C GLN A 606 9.26 40.19 1.64
N ASP A 607 9.91 40.53 2.75
CA ASP A 607 11.29 41.01 2.77
C ASP A 607 12.26 39.94 2.27
N LEU A 608 12.09 38.70 2.73
CA LEU A 608 12.88 37.55 2.30
C LEU A 608 12.66 37.23 0.82
N PHE A 609 11.41 37.33 0.35
CA PHE A 609 11.06 37.05 -1.03
C PHE A 609 11.60 38.14 -1.95
N TRP A 610 11.30 39.40 -1.67
CA TRP A 610 11.60 40.51 -2.59
C TRP A 610 12.93 41.20 -2.34
N GLY A 611 13.66 40.87 -1.27
CA GLY A 611 14.87 41.60 -0.89
C GLY A 611 14.56 43.02 -0.39
N LYS A 612 13.48 43.18 0.39
CA LYS A 612 12.96 44.45 0.92
C LYS A 612 12.44 45.46 -0.11
N GLN A 613 12.33 45.08 -1.39
CA GLN A 613 11.71 45.89 -2.44
C GLN A 613 10.43 45.22 -2.94
N VAL A 614 9.40 45.23 -2.11
CA VAL A 614 8.09 44.64 -2.45
C VAL A 614 7.49 45.39 -3.65
N PRO A 615 7.08 44.69 -4.74
CA PRO A 615 6.46 45.32 -5.89
C PRO A 615 5.22 46.13 -5.49
N SER A 616 4.94 47.19 -6.25
CA SER A 616 3.77 48.04 -6.03
C SER A 616 2.46 47.26 -6.07
N ALA A 617 1.54 47.68 -5.21
CA ALA A 617 0.15 47.27 -5.07
C ALA A 617 -0.55 46.78 -6.36
N GLY A 618 -1.24 45.63 -6.26
CA GLY A 618 -2.35 45.26 -7.15
C GLY A 618 -2.07 44.11 -8.11
N PHE A 619 -0.84 43.61 -8.20
CA PHE A 619 -0.52 42.50 -9.10
C PHE A 619 -1.20 41.20 -8.69
N SER A 620 -1.47 41.02 -7.40
CA SER A 620 -2.13 39.81 -6.91
C SER A 620 -3.59 39.70 -7.33
N ARG A 621 -4.22 40.80 -7.74
CA ARG A 621 -5.65 40.83 -8.09
C ARG A 621 -5.93 40.13 -9.42
N HIS A 622 -5.26 40.59 -10.48
CA HIS A 622 -5.55 40.22 -11.87
C HIS A 622 -4.36 39.55 -12.60
N GLY A 623 -3.25 39.30 -11.91
CA GLY A 623 -2.09 38.68 -12.54
C GLY A 623 -1.19 39.64 -13.35
N ARG A 624 -1.42 40.96 -13.27
CA ARG A 624 -0.75 41.98 -14.11
C ARG A 624 0.07 42.97 -13.28
N GLY A 625 1.12 43.56 -13.85
CA GLY A 625 1.90 44.61 -13.18
C GLY A 625 3.17 44.15 -12.46
N LEU A 626 3.50 42.86 -12.51
CA LEU A 626 4.83 42.39 -12.11
C LEU A 626 5.88 42.85 -13.13
N SER A 627 7.02 43.34 -12.63
CA SER A 627 8.18 43.63 -13.47
C SER A 627 8.79 42.34 -14.04
N LYS A 628 9.51 42.45 -15.16
CA LYS A 628 10.21 41.30 -15.76
C LYS A 628 11.17 40.62 -14.77
N ALA A 629 11.81 41.41 -13.89
CA ALA A 629 12.68 40.89 -12.82
C ALA A 629 11.88 40.12 -11.76
N ALA A 630 10.74 40.68 -11.31
CA ALA A 630 9.87 40.04 -10.33
C ALA A 630 9.25 38.73 -10.85
N SER A 631 8.95 38.66 -12.15
CA SER A 631 8.40 37.46 -12.81
C SER A 631 9.41 36.34 -13.05
N GLN A 632 10.71 36.53 -12.75
CA GLN A 632 11.71 35.47 -12.97
C GLN A 632 11.50 34.25 -12.07
N ARG A 633 10.97 34.48 -10.85
CA ARG A 633 10.77 33.51 -9.77
C ARG A 633 9.31 33.38 -9.31
N LEU A 634 8.39 34.10 -9.97
CA LEU A 634 6.96 34.12 -9.66
C LEU A 634 6.14 34.04 -10.95
N SER A 635 5.24 33.06 -11.02
CA SER A 635 4.18 32.98 -12.01
C SER A 635 2.84 33.14 -11.32
N LEU A 636 1.98 34.00 -11.87
CA LEU A 636 0.64 34.21 -11.37
C LEU A 636 -0.34 33.34 -12.15
N LEU A 637 -1.13 32.54 -11.45
CA LEU A 637 -2.17 31.70 -12.02
C LEU A 637 -3.49 32.46 -11.96
N ASP A 638 -4.03 32.81 -13.13
CA ASP A 638 -5.27 33.55 -13.34
C ASP A 638 -6.46 32.67 -13.71
N THR A 639 -6.22 31.37 -13.92
CA THR A 639 -7.28 30.40 -14.21
C THR A 639 -7.91 29.88 -12.92
N PRO A 640 -9.26 29.95 -12.78
CA PRO A 640 -9.96 29.38 -11.63
C PRO A 640 -9.79 27.87 -11.50
N LEU A 641 -9.73 27.38 -10.27
CA LEU A 641 -9.63 25.97 -9.93
C LEU A 641 -11.03 25.40 -9.72
N THR A 642 -11.45 24.43 -10.54
CA THR A 642 -12.80 23.82 -10.46
C THR A 642 -12.70 22.32 -10.15
N GLN A 643 -13.55 21.84 -9.25
CA GLN A 643 -13.57 20.48 -8.65
C GLN A 643 -12.47 20.23 -7.60
N ASP A 644 -12.44 19.03 -7.00
CA ASP A 644 -11.37 18.54 -6.09
C ASP A 644 -9.97 18.53 -6.76
N ALA A 645 -9.93 18.94 -8.01
CA ALA A 645 -8.77 19.38 -8.74
C ALA A 645 -8.38 20.84 -8.39
N LEU A 646 -7.38 21.01 -7.53
CA LEU A 646 -6.19 21.71 -8.05
C LEU A 646 -5.67 20.88 -9.20
N PRO A 647 -5.11 21.47 -10.27
CA PRO A 647 -4.90 20.75 -11.52
C PRO A 647 -4.44 19.36 -11.18
N PRO A 648 -5.11 18.30 -11.66
CA PRO A 648 -4.35 17.08 -11.78
C PRO A 648 -3.07 17.51 -12.52
N LEU A 649 -1.99 16.76 -12.40
CA LEU A 649 -0.85 16.97 -13.29
C LEU A 649 -1.27 17.17 -14.79
N SER A 650 -2.54 16.94 -15.16
CA SER A 650 -3.25 17.28 -16.42
C SER A 650 -3.53 18.76 -16.71
N GLN A 651 -3.99 19.67 -15.81
CA GLN A 651 -4.00 21.11 -16.20
C GLN A 651 -2.58 21.71 -16.11
N LEU A 652 -1.71 21.05 -15.34
CA LEU A 652 -0.25 21.18 -15.38
C LEU A 652 0.37 20.68 -16.69
N SER A 653 -0.35 20.00 -17.61
CA SER A 653 0.24 19.59 -18.90
C SER A 653 0.78 20.78 -19.70
N HIS A 654 0.20 21.97 -19.51
CA HIS A 654 0.71 23.21 -20.09
C HIS A 654 1.95 23.77 -19.38
N LEU A 655 2.06 23.57 -18.06
CA LEU A 655 3.17 24.10 -17.25
C LEU A 655 4.34 23.12 -17.14
N LEU A 656 4.10 21.80 -17.23
CA LEU A 656 5.09 20.76 -17.11
C LEU A 656 6.25 20.93 -18.11
N PRO A 657 6.03 21.28 -19.40
CA PRO A 657 7.12 21.61 -20.31
C PRO A 657 8.01 22.74 -19.79
N ASP A 658 7.42 23.82 -19.26
CA ASP A 658 8.17 24.95 -18.69
C ASP A 658 8.91 24.54 -17.41
N MET A 659 8.28 23.72 -16.57
CA MET A 659 8.90 23.19 -15.35
C MET A 659 10.11 22.30 -15.68
N LEU A 660 9.96 21.38 -16.63
CA LEU A 660 11.05 20.50 -17.09
C LEU A 660 12.18 21.31 -17.75
N LYS A 661 11.84 22.36 -18.48
CA LYS A 661 12.82 23.30 -19.05
C LYS A 661 13.60 24.03 -17.97
N ARG A 662 12.96 24.41 -16.85
CA ARG A 662 13.64 25.04 -15.70
C ARG A 662 14.58 24.06 -14.99
N MET A 663 14.21 22.78 -14.88
CA MET A 663 15.11 21.74 -14.33
C MET A 663 16.38 21.55 -15.18
N HIS A 664 16.31 21.83 -16.49
CA HIS A 664 17.48 21.75 -17.40
C HIS A 664 18.37 22.99 -17.41
N ARG A 665 17.88 24.16 -16.97
CA ARG A 665 18.71 25.37 -16.98
C ARG A 665 19.83 25.17 -15.97
N LYS A 666 21.08 25.27 -16.44
CA LYS A 666 22.22 25.45 -15.53
C LYS A 666 21.94 26.74 -14.75
N ALA A 667 21.80 26.61 -13.43
CA ALA A 667 21.69 27.72 -12.51
C ALA A 667 22.93 28.61 -12.60
#